data_AF-A0A3B5QMN5-F1
#
_entry.id   AF-A0A3B5QMN5-F1
#
_cell.length_a   1.000
_cell.length_b   1.000
_cell.length_c   1.000
_cell.angle_alpha   90.00
_cell.angle_beta   90.00
_cell.angle_gamma   90.00
#
_symmetry.space_group_name_H-M   'P 1'
#
loop_
_entity.id
_entity.type
_entity.pdbx_description
1 polymer ?
#
loop_
_entity_poly.entity_id
_entity_poly.type
_entity_poly.pdbx_seq_one_letter_code
_entity_poly.pdbx_strand_id
1 'polypeptide(L)'
;MTNTTPEITVTTATTPEITTVTNVTTPEITTVTNATTPEITTGTNATAPEITVTNATIPEIATVTNATTEITVTNATTLEMTSVTNATTADITVTNATTPEITVANETTLEITTVTNATPEITVAKATTPEITVTNATPPPKITTVTDATLTNITVIFATTPEMTTVTNTTSKMTTVTTKIIPTNLLESAGILTSDAAKGSWDELNNNNKSESSENKNASSSFLSAFEGIAAHVVNEPLSINTQYILFTKVNFTNICKDDFNSSVEINIPQAEGSRQSIAVMLFASMDNVLPARESVNTSSSVINGRVVLIHPESDINNISIAFDVLNETLGKPKCVFWDFDLFDSLGGWSDEGCAFVLNENGTVRCNCNHTTSFSILMSPDSPQDIVLDFITYIGLGISMGSLIVCLIIEGIAWRKIRRHSTSYLRHVSIVNIAVSLLIADIWFIIGAAVSNTKSAPACTAATFFIHFFYLALFFWMLASALLLLYRTLSVFEGGLSKLTMLIIGFSLGYGAPLIIATITIASTAPSNEYIRENVVCWLNWNQSKALLAFVVPALMIVVINLIILVVVLYKILSRRGGANASQAEGKNVLYVIARSLAVLTPLFGLTWGLGVGVMLSPKNRGMQIAFALFNSVQGFFILVFGTLLDKTVSLSDLSGFC
;
A
#
# COMPACT_ATOMS: atom_id res chain seq x y z
N MET A 1 -82.50 -8.26 9.43
CA MET A 1 -81.83 -9.55 9.22
C MET A 1 -80.35 -9.26 9.22
N THR A 2 -79.62 -9.79 10.18
CA THR A 2 -78.18 -9.61 10.36
C THR A 2 -77.43 -10.31 9.22
N ASN A 3 -76.72 -9.53 8.39
CA ASN A 3 -75.80 -10.03 7.36
C ASN A 3 -74.59 -10.66 8.09
N THR A 4 -74.50 -11.98 8.13
CA THR A 4 -73.34 -12.70 8.63
C THR A 4 -72.31 -12.85 7.51
N THR A 5 -71.09 -12.39 7.77
CA THR A 5 -69.89 -12.56 6.94
C THR A 5 -69.60 -14.05 6.70
N PRO A 6 -69.34 -14.52 5.46
CA PRO A 6 -68.83 -15.86 5.23
C PRO A 6 -67.35 -15.92 5.64
N GLU A 7 -67.00 -16.85 6.53
CA GLU A 7 -65.63 -17.16 6.94
C GLU A 7 -65.34 -18.61 6.53
N ILE A 8 -64.27 -18.82 5.77
CA ILE A 8 -63.85 -20.16 5.35
C ILE A 8 -62.60 -20.53 6.15
N THR A 9 -62.75 -21.53 7.02
CA THR A 9 -61.63 -22.11 7.77
C THR A 9 -61.42 -23.56 7.35
N VAL A 10 -60.24 -23.86 6.84
CA VAL A 10 -59.81 -25.23 6.50
C VAL A 10 -58.65 -25.64 7.38
N THR A 11 -58.80 -26.77 8.08
CA THR A 11 -57.77 -27.32 8.96
C THR A 11 -57.52 -28.79 8.62
N THR A 12 -56.24 -29.18 8.49
CA THR A 12 -55.82 -30.59 8.29
C THR A 12 -56.39 -31.27 7.03
N ALA A 13 -56.57 -30.52 5.95
CA ALA A 13 -57.00 -31.05 4.66
C ALA A 13 -55.80 -31.32 3.74
N THR A 14 -55.77 -32.46 3.06
CA THR A 14 -54.62 -32.83 2.21
C THR A 14 -54.47 -31.89 1.00
N THR A 15 -55.56 -31.66 0.26
CA THR A 15 -55.56 -30.87 -0.99
C THR A 15 -56.87 -30.07 -1.10
N PRO A 16 -57.13 -29.07 -0.24
CA PRO A 16 -58.36 -28.31 -0.30
C PRO A 16 -58.36 -27.34 -1.48
N GLU A 17 -59.46 -27.31 -2.23
CA GLU A 17 -59.71 -26.36 -3.32
C GLU A 17 -60.76 -25.35 -2.82
N ILE A 18 -60.37 -24.09 -2.70
CA ILE A 18 -61.23 -23.01 -2.22
C ILE A 18 -61.41 -22.02 -3.36
N THR A 19 -62.62 -21.97 -3.90
CA THR A 19 -63.00 -20.98 -4.92
C THR A 19 -64.08 -20.07 -4.36
N THR A 20 -63.79 -18.78 -4.26
CA THR A 20 -64.76 -17.76 -3.85
C THR A 20 -65.45 -17.15 -5.07
N VAL A 21 -66.77 -16.96 -5.00
CA VAL A 21 -67.60 -16.58 -6.17
C VAL A 21 -67.91 -15.08 -6.18
N THR A 22 -67.92 -14.49 -7.37
CA THR A 22 -68.32 -13.10 -7.73
C THR A 22 -69.60 -12.58 -7.03
N ASN A 23 -69.61 -11.30 -6.66
CA ASN A 23 -70.72 -10.49 -6.10
C ASN A 23 -71.08 -10.66 -4.61
N VAL A 24 -70.10 -10.98 -3.75
CA VAL A 24 -70.29 -10.94 -2.29
C VAL A 24 -69.90 -9.56 -1.75
N THR A 25 -70.81 -8.93 -0.99
CA THR A 25 -70.66 -7.56 -0.43
C THR A 25 -70.00 -7.52 0.95
N THR A 26 -69.50 -8.66 1.42
CA THR A 26 -68.86 -8.85 2.74
C THR A 26 -67.45 -9.41 2.54
N PRO A 27 -66.48 -9.06 3.40
CA PRO A 27 -65.12 -9.60 3.32
C PRO A 27 -65.17 -11.11 3.56
N GLU A 28 -64.45 -11.89 2.75
CA GLU A 28 -64.33 -13.33 2.92
C GLU A 28 -62.95 -13.61 3.51
N ILE A 29 -62.91 -13.98 4.78
CA ILE A 29 -61.67 -14.35 5.46
C ILE A 29 -61.44 -15.83 5.19
N THR A 30 -60.37 -16.15 4.46
CA THR A 30 -59.98 -17.53 4.17
C THR A 30 -58.76 -17.89 5.01
N THR A 31 -58.93 -18.84 5.92
CA THR A 31 -57.87 -19.37 6.79
C THR A 31 -57.60 -20.82 6.45
N VAL A 32 -56.36 -21.14 6.04
CA VAL A 32 -55.93 -22.50 5.73
C VAL A 32 -54.76 -22.89 6.61
N THR A 33 -54.89 -23.99 7.35
CA THR A 33 -53.89 -24.46 8.30
C THR A 33 -53.58 -25.94 8.12
N ASN A 34 -52.29 -26.29 8.08
CA ASN A 34 -51.80 -27.69 7.98
C ASN A 34 -52.34 -28.43 6.73
N ALA A 35 -52.12 -27.87 5.54
CA ALA A 35 -52.55 -28.46 4.27
C ALA A 35 -51.37 -28.84 3.37
N THR A 36 -51.47 -29.91 2.57
CA THR A 36 -50.35 -30.32 1.71
C THR A 36 -50.26 -29.41 0.48
N THR A 37 -51.33 -29.30 -0.31
CA THR A 37 -51.37 -28.45 -1.51
C THR A 37 -52.71 -27.71 -1.61
N PRO A 38 -52.92 -26.62 -0.85
CA PRO A 38 -54.13 -25.84 -0.95
C PRO A 38 -54.13 -24.96 -2.21
N GLU A 39 -55.25 -24.97 -2.93
CA GLU A 39 -55.49 -24.10 -4.09
C GLU A 39 -56.57 -23.08 -3.72
N ILE A 40 -56.21 -21.79 -3.73
CA ILE A 40 -57.10 -20.70 -3.34
C ILE A 40 -57.26 -19.76 -4.53
N THR A 41 -58.46 -19.72 -5.11
CA THR A 41 -58.81 -18.83 -6.20
C THR A 41 -59.88 -17.84 -5.76
N THR A 42 -59.62 -16.54 -5.94
CA THR A 42 -60.62 -15.48 -5.69
C THR A 42 -61.11 -14.82 -6.97
N GLY A 43 -62.44 -14.68 -7.09
CA GLY A 43 -63.10 -14.13 -8.27
C GLY A 43 -63.19 -12.59 -8.31
N THR A 44 -63.51 -12.06 -9.49
CA THR A 44 -63.66 -10.61 -9.77
C THR A 44 -64.77 -9.95 -8.90
N ASN A 45 -64.58 -8.69 -8.50
CA ASN A 45 -65.50 -7.89 -7.66
C ASN A 45 -65.71 -8.35 -6.20
N ALA A 46 -64.78 -9.10 -5.59
CA ALA A 46 -64.78 -9.32 -4.15
C ALA A 46 -64.40 -8.02 -3.39
N THR A 47 -65.13 -7.68 -2.33
CA THR A 47 -64.84 -6.48 -1.53
C THR A 47 -63.85 -6.86 -0.42
N ALA A 48 -62.56 -6.67 -0.68
CA ALA A 48 -61.43 -6.87 0.24
C ALA A 48 -61.25 -8.30 0.80
N PRO A 49 -60.65 -9.24 0.04
CA PRO A 49 -60.32 -10.57 0.54
C PRO A 49 -59.11 -10.54 1.49
N GLU A 50 -59.21 -11.29 2.59
CA GLU A 50 -58.13 -11.53 3.55
C GLU A 50 -57.77 -13.02 3.52
N ILE A 51 -56.56 -13.35 3.09
CA ILE A 51 -56.12 -14.74 2.90
C ILE A 51 -54.97 -15.03 3.87
N THR A 52 -55.15 -16.00 4.76
CA THR A 52 -54.12 -16.47 5.67
C THR A 52 -53.85 -17.96 5.45
N VAL A 53 -52.60 -18.30 5.10
CA VAL A 53 -52.14 -19.68 4.93
C VAL A 53 -51.00 -19.98 5.90
N THR A 54 -51.13 -21.06 6.68
CA THR A 54 -50.13 -21.47 7.67
C THR A 54 -49.79 -22.96 7.57
N ASN A 55 -48.50 -23.29 7.62
CA ASN A 55 -47.96 -24.66 7.55
C ASN A 55 -48.47 -25.43 6.31
N ALA A 56 -48.18 -24.93 5.11
CA ALA A 56 -48.58 -25.55 3.86
C ALA A 56 -47.37 -26.05 3.04
N THR A 57 -47.44 -27.21 2.38
CA THR A 57 -46.28 -27.68 1.58
C THR A 57 -46.17 -26.89 0.28
N ILE A 58 -47.23 -26.85 -0.54
CA ILE A 58 -47.24 -26.14 -1.83
C ILE A 58 -48.55 -25.35 -1.98
N PRO A 59 -48.68 -24.16 -1.35
CA PRO A 59 -49.83 -23.30 -1.56
C PRO A 59 -49.80 -22.62 -2.94
N GLU A 60 -50.92 -22.71 -3.65
CA GLU A 60 -51.18 -21.98 -4.90
C GLU A 60 -52.29 -20.95 -4.66
N ILE A 61 -51.96 -19.67 -4.84
CA ILE A 61 -52.87 -18.55 -4.56
C ILE A 61 -53.03 -17.71 -5.83
N ALA A 62 -54.23 -17.72 -6.39
CA ALA A 62 -54.61 -16.91 -7.52
C ALA A 62 -55.68 -15.88 -7.11
N THR A 63 -55.35 -14.59 -7.19
CA THR A 63 -56.31 -13.53 -6.82
C THR A 63 -56.56 -12.55 -7.97
N VAL A 64 -57.84 -12.25 -8.21
CA VAL A 64 -58.27 -11.24 -9.18
C VAL A 64 -59.32 -10.31 -8.56
N THR A 65 -58.90 -9.13 -8.10
CA THR A 65 -59.82 -8.19 -7.42
C THR A 65 -59.62 -6.72 -7.80
N ASN A 66 -60.63 -5.89 -7.51
CA ASN A 66 -60.64 -4.44 -7.70
C ASN A 66 -60.60 -3.68 -6.35
N ALA A 67 -60.32 -4.38 -5.25
CA ALA A 67 -60.36 -3.86 -3.88
C ALA A 67 -59.05 -4.20 -3.13
N THR A 68 -58.86 -3.61 -1.95
CA THR A 68 -57.67 -3.83 -1.12
C THR A 68 -57.48 -5.29 -0.75
N THR A 69 -56.28 -5.84 -0.94
CA THR A 69 -55.99 -7.26 -0.71
C THR A 69 -54.93 -7.42 0.37
N GLU A 70 -55.17 -8.30 1.34
CA GLU A 70 -54.21 -8.67 2.38
C GLU A 70 -53.94 -10.18 2.31
N ILE A 71 -52.68 -10.55 2.05
CA ILE A 71 -52.28 -11.96 1.94
C ILE A 71 -51.13 -12.24 2.89
N THR A 72 -51.36 -13.18 3.82
CA THR A 72 -50.35 -13.64 4.78
C THR A 72 -50.06 -15.13 4.59
N VAL A 73 -48.81 -15.48 4.31
CA VAL A 73 -48.35 -16.87 4.20
C VAL A 73 -47.23 -17.13 5.21
N THR A 74 -47.36 -18.17 6.03
CA THR A 74 -46.37 -18.56 7.04
C THR A 74 -46.01 -20.04 6.95
N ASN A 75 -44.72 -20.37 6.99
CA ASN A 75 -44.18 -21.74 6.94
C ASN A 75 -44.66 -22.51 5.70
N ALA A 76 -44.16 -22.12 4.53
CA ALA A 76 -44.44 -22.81 3.27
C ALA A 76 -43.19 -23.49 2.68
N THR A 77 -43.33 -24.63 2.02
CA THR A 77 -42.19 -25.18 1.26
C THR A 77 -42.04 -24.42 -0.06
N THR A 78 -43.07 -24.44 -0.91
CA THR A 78 -43.05 -23.80 -2.25
C THR A 78 -44.31 -22.99 -2.45
N LEU A 79 -44.20 -21.66 -2.47
CA LEU A 79 -45.35 -20.76 -2.64
C LEU A 79 -45.39 -20.28 -4.09
N GLU A 80 -46.51 -20.52 -4.77
CA GLU A 80 -46.79 -19.91 -6.07
C GLU A 80 -47.96 -18.96 -5.91
N MET A 81 -47.70 -17.66 -6.12
CA MET A 81 -48.70 -16.62 -5.99
C MET A 81 -48.78 -15.79 -7.26
N THR A 82 -49.99 -15.69 -7.79
CA THR A 82 -50.34 -14.74 -8.85
C THR A 82 -51.46 -13.84 -8.36
N SER A 83 -51.16 -12.56 -8.24
CA SER A 83 -52.14 -11.51 -7.92
C SER A 83 -52.26 -10.55 -9.10
N VAL A 84 -53.45 -10.45 -9.69
CA VAL A 84 -53.74 -9.51 -10.77
C VAL A 84 -54.91 -8.65 -10.34
N THR A 85 -54.64 -7.39 -10.06
CA THR A 85 -55.58 -6.54 -9.31
C THR A 85 -55.69 -5.19 -9.97
N ASN A 86 -56.89 -4.65 -10.14
CA ASN A 86 -57.08 -3.22 -10.40
C ASN A 86 -57.27 -2.49 -9.06
N ALA A 87 -56.53 -2.89 -8.03
CA ALA A 87 -56.75 -2.43 -6.68
C ALA A 87 -56.05 -1.09 -6.42
N THR A 88 -56.54 -0.37 -5.40
CA THR A 88 -55.86 0.81 -4.89
C THR A 88 -54.64 0.44 -4.04
N THR A 89 -54.66 -0.71 -3.34
CA THR A 89 -53.61 -1.11 -2.40
C THR A 89 -53.54 -2.63 -2.23
N ALA A 90 -52.34 -3.21 -2.25
CA ALA A 90 -52.09 -4.61 -1.85
C ALA A 90 -50.98 -4.70 -0.82
N ASP A 91 -51.19 -5.54 0.21
CA ASP A 91 -50.22 -5.88 1.25
C ASP A 91 -50.00 -7.41 1.26
N ILE A 92 -48.77 -7.82 1.00
CA ILE A 92 -48.38 -9.23 0.91
C ILE A 92 -47.26 -9.50 1.91
N THR A 93 -47.54 -10.36 2.88
CA THR A 93 -46.56 -10.80 3.88
C THR A 93 -46.27 -12.30 3.75
N VAL A 94 -45.01 -12.65 3.54
CA VAL A 94 -44.55 -14.06 3.44
C VAL A 94 -43.44 -14.32 4.44
N THR A 95 -43.63 -15.30 5.32
CA THR A 95 -42.65 -15.67 6.35
C THR A 95 -42.28 -17.15 6.30
N ASN A 96 -40.97 -17.45 6.37
CA ASN A 96 -40.39 -18.79 6.40
C ASN A 96 -40.84 -19.70 5.23
N ALA A 97 -40.86 -19.15 4.01
CA ALA A 97 -41.13 -19.90 2.78
C ALA A 97 -39.82 -20.37 2.10
N THR A 98 -39.72 -21.64 1.68
CA THR A 98 -38.46 -22.20 1.14
C THR A 98 -38.20 -21.83 -0.33
N THR A 99 -39.24 -21.65 -1.15
CA THR A 99 -39.13 -21.13 -2.52
C THR A 99 -40.38 -20.32 -2.86
N PRO A 100 -40.45 -19.02 -2.50
CA PRO A 100 -41.60 -18.19 -2.83
C PRO A 100 -41.44 -17.54 -4.20
N GLU A 101 -42.43 -17.75 -5.08
CA GLU A 101 -42.61 -17.08 -6.36
C GLU A 101 -43.86 -16.20 -6.31
N ILE A 102 -43.67 -14.88 -6.46
CA ILE A 102 -44.72 -13.88 -6.29
C ILE A 102 -44.81 -13.03 -7.54
N THR A 103 -45.95 -13.07 -8.24
CA THR A 103 -46.25 -12.22 -9.39
C THR A 103 -47.41 -11.29 -9.06
N VAL A 104 -47.19 -9.98 -9.17
CA VAL A 104 -48.20 -8.94 -8.94
C VAL A 104 -48.32 -8.00 -10.14
N ALA A 105 -49.55 -7.66 -10.55
CA ALA A 105 -49.78 -6.76 -11.67
C ALA A 105 -50.92 -5.75 -11.45
N ASN A 106 -50.73 -4.52 -11.99
CA ASN A 106 -51.72 -3.43 -12.15
C ASN A 106 -52.15 -2.66 -10.87
N GLU A 107 -51.21 -2.44 -9.95
CA GLU A 107 -51.45 -1.85 -8.62
C GLU A 107 -51.19 -0.33 -8.51
N THR A 108 -51.93 0.35 -7.64
CA THR A 108 -51.66 1.77 -7.34
C THR A 108 -50.56 1.90 -6.27
N THR A 109 -50.77 1.31 -5.10
CA THR A 109 -49.78 1.21 -4.01
C THR A 109 -49.53 -0.26 -3.66
N LEU A 110 -48.27 -0.71 -3.59
CA LEU A 110 -47.95 -2.12 -3.34
C LEU A 110 -46.93 -2.21 -2.21
N GLU A 111 -47.22 -3.02 -1.19
CA GLU A 111 -46.29 -3.36 -0.11
C GLU A 111 -46.05 -4.88 -0.09
N ILE A 112 -44.80 -5.30 -0.22
CA ILE A 112 -44.40 -6.71 -0.14
C ILE A 112 -43.37 -6.86 0.96
N THR A 113 -43.68 -7.63 1.99
CA THR A 113 -42.75 -7.98 3.06
C THR A 113 -42.46 -9.49 3.03
N THR A 114 -41.21 -9.84 2.79
CA THR A 114 -40.76 -11.24 2.83
C THR A 114 -39.69 -11.45 3.89
N VAL A 115 -39.85 -12.49 4.71
CA VAL A 115 -38.89 -12.91 5.73
C VAL A 115 -38.57 -14.39 5.46
N THR A 116 -37.46 -14.67 4.79
CA THR A 116 -37.12 -16.05 4.39
C THR A 116 -35.62 -16.30 4.43
N ASN A 117 -35.20 -17.53 4.68
CA ASN A 117 -33.79 -17.96 4.59
C ASN A 117 -33.41 -18.48 3.20
N ALA A 118 -34.29 -18.35 2.20
CA ALA A 118 -34.12 -18.88 0.85
C ALA A 118 -34.23 -17.76 -0.22
N THR A 119 -34.12 -18.12 -1.51
CA THR A 119 -34.16 -17.18 -2.64
C THR A 119 -35.61 -16.90 -3.10
N PRO A 120 -36.19 -15.70 -2.87
CA PRO A 120 -37.50 -15.37 -3.42
C PRO A 120 -37.39 -14.90 -4.88
N GLU A 121 -38.39 -15.21 -5.71
CA GLU A 121 -38.58 -14.65 -7.05
C GLU A 121 -39.82 -13.76 -7.05
N ILE A 122 -39.64 -12.45 -7.30
CA ILE A 122 -40.71 -11.45 -7.24
C ILE A 122 -40.81 -10.72 -8.58
N THR A 123 -41.97 -10.78 -9.22
CA THR A 123 -42.26 -10.08 -10.47
C THR A 123 -43.37 -9.06 -10.24
N VAL A 124 -43.09 -7.79 -10.54
CA VAL A 124 -44.06 -6.69 -10.42
C VAL A 124 -44.27 -6.01 -11.76
N ALA A 125 -45.51 -5.90 -12.23
CA ALA A 125 -45.85 -5.23 -13.49
C ALA A 125 -46.86 -4.09 -13.27
N LYS A 126 -46.61 -2.89 -13.83
CA LYS A 126 -47.54 -1.74 -13.78
C LYS A 126 -47.98 -1.34 -12.35
N ALA A 127 -47.03 -1.11 -11.45
CA ALA A 127 -47.29 -0.55 -10.11
C ALA A 127 -46.87 0.93 -10.03
N THR A 128 -47.66 1.80 -9.39
CA THR A 128 -47.33 3.26 -9.33
C THR A 128 -46.30 3.59 -8.24
N THR A 129 -46.47 3.04 -7.03
CA THR A 129 -45.54 3.18 -5.88
C THR A 129 -45.34 1.84 -5.16
N PRO A 130 -44.45 0.96 -5.65
CA PRO A 130 -44.08 -0.28 -4.96
C PRO A 130 -43.04 -0.04 -3.85
N GLU A 131 -43.29 -0.64 -2.68
CA GLU A 131 -42.37 -0.82 -1.56
C GLU A 131 -42.14 -2.31 -1.32
N ILE A 132 -40.89 -2.75 -1.47
CA ILE A 132 -40.52 -4.18 -1.34
C ILE A 132 -39.46 -4.30 -0.25
N THR A 133 -39.81 -5.04 0.81
CA THR A 133 -38.92 -5.35 1.92
C THR A 133 -38.61 -6.84 1.94
N VAL A 134 -37.35 -7.22 1.73
CA VAL A 134 -36.87 -8.60 1.82
C VAL A 134 -35.89 -8.70 2.97
N THR A 135 -36.14 -9.61 3.90
CA THR A 135 -35.30 -9.81 5.08
C THR A 135 -34.83 -11.26 5.20
N ASN A 136 -33.58 -11.45 5.66
CA ASN A 136 -32.95 -12.75 5.93
C ASN A 136 -32.64 -13.65 4.72
N ALA A 137 -32.88 -13.20 3.48
CA ALA A 137 -32.77 -14.02 2.27
C ALA A 137 -31.31 -14.40 1.92
N THR A 138 -31.08 -15.69 1.69
CA THR A 138 -29.81 -16.26 1.24
C THR A 138 -30.07 -17.47 0.34
N PRO A 139 -29.62 -17.53 -0.93
CA PRO A 139 -28.99 -16.51 -1.82
C PRO A 139 -29.84 -15.24 -2.10
N PRO A 140 -29.29 -14.19 -2.79
CA PRO A 140 -30.01 -12.93 -3.02
C PRO A 140 -31.27 -13.06 -3.89
N PRO A 141 -32.31 -12.25 -3.63
CA PRO A 141 -33.61 -12.35 -4.29
C PRO A 141 -33.56 -11.97 -5.78
N LYS A 142 -34.40 -12.63 -6.61
CA LYS A 142 -34.60 -12.24 -8.01
C LYS A 142 -35.84 -11.34 -8.11
N ILE A 143 -35.63 -10.05 -8.36
CA ILE A 143 -36.72 -9.07 -8.46
C ILE A 143 -36.79 -8.52 -9.89
N THR A 144 -37.94 -8.66 -10.55
CA THR A 144 -38.19 -8.18 -11.92
C THR A 144 -39.32 -7.15 -11.92
N THR A 145 -39.03 -5.90 -12.32
CA THR A 145 -40.05 -4.85 -12.47
C THR A 145 -40.30 -4.54 -13.95
N VAL A 146 -41.55 -4.69 -14.42
CA VAL A 146 -41.96 -4.40 -15.81
C VAL A 146 -42.53 -2.98 -15.88
N THR A 147 -41.83 -2.14 -16.66
CA THR A 147 -41.95 -0.70 -16.91
C THR A 147 -43.35 -0.07 -16.76
N ASP A 148 -43.46 0.86 -15.81
CA ASP A 148 -44.34 2.05 -15.73
C ASP A 148 -44.27 2.73 -14.32
N ALA A 149 -43.49 2.20 -13.37
CA ALA A 149 -43.38 2.71 -11.99
C ALA A 149 -42.65 4.06 -11.88
N THR A 150 -43.27 5.02 -11.19
CA THR A 150 -42.74 6.39 -11.04
C THR A 150 -41.77 6.58 -9.86
N LEU A 151 -41.85 5.72 -8.84
CA LEU A 151 -40.94 5.65 -7.68
C LEU A 151 -40.95 4.22 -7.12
N THR A 152 -39.80 3.55 -7.07
CA THR A 152 -39.66 2.20 -6.50
C THR A 152 -38.74 2.27 -5.29
N ASN A 153 -39.23 1.96 -4.09
CA ASN A 153 -38.41 1.82 -2.87
C ASN A 153 -38.17 0.33 -2.61
N ILE A 154 -36.92 -0.12 -2.74
CA ILE A 154 -36.53 -1.51 -2.46
C ILE A 154 -35.58 -1.51 -1.26
N THR A 155 -35.97 -2.20 -0.19
CA THR A 155 -35.19 -2.35 1.04
C THR A 155 -34.88 -3.83 1.24
N VAL A 156 -33.60 -4.21 1.11
CA VAL A 156 -33.15 -5.60 1.39
C VAL A 156 -32.30 -5.60 2.64
N ILE A 157 -32.76 -6.27 3.70
CA ILE A 157 -32.09 -6.36 5.01
C ILE A 157 -31.53 -7.77 5.19
N PHE A 158 -30.21 -7.92 5.08
CA PHE A 158 -29.54 -9.19 5.34
C PHE A 158 -29.41 -9.46 6.84
N ALA A 159 -29.34 -10.74 7.22
CA ALA A 159 -29.16 -11.17 8.60
C ALA A 159 -27.84 -10.61 9.17
N THR A 160 -27.91 -9.56 9.98
CA THR A 160 -26.75 -9.04 10.72
C THR A 160 -26.67 -9.77 12.07
N THR A 161 -25.75 -10.73 12.21
CA THR A 161 -25.26 -11.11 13.54
C THR A 161 -24.34 -9.99 14.09
N PRO A 162 -24.19 -9.84 15.41
CA PRO A 162 -23.43 -8.73 16.02
C PRO A 162 -21.90 -8.83 15.88
N GLU A 163 -21.37 -9.76 15.08
CA GLU A 163 -19.94 -9.97 14.89
C GLU A 163 -19.61 -9.88 13.40
N MET A 164 -19.18 -8.68 12.99
CA MET A 164 -18.72 -8.36 11.64
C MET A 164 -17.44 -9.17 11.33
N THR A 165 -17.61 -10.37 10.76
CA THR A 165 -16.48 -11.23 10.35
C THR A 165 -16.63 -11.85 8.97
N THR A 166 -17.78 -11.73 8.29
CA THR A 166 -17.96 -12.32 6.95
C THR A 166 -18.89 -11.46 6.07
N VAL A 167 -18.33 -10.68 5.14
CA VAL A 167 -19.08 -10.21 3.95
C VAL A 167 -19.14 -11.38 2.97
N THR A 168 -20.13 -12.26 3.12
CA THR A 168 -20.34 -13.40 2.21
C THR A 168 -21.31 -13.03 1.08
N ASN A 169 -20.84 -13.24 -0.17
CA ASN A 169 -21.60 -13.39 -1.42
C ASN A 169 -22.72 -12.38 -1.77
N THR A 170 -22.69 -11.16 -1.25
CA THR A 170 -23.75 -10.15 -1.50
C THR A 170 -23.49 -9.27 -2.73
N THR A 171 -22.29 -9.33 -3.32
CA THR A 171 -21.83 -8.42 -4.38
C THR A 171 -21.82 -9.00 -5.79
N SER A 172 -22.16 -10.27 -5.98
CA SER A 172 -21.97 -10.92 -7.29
C SER A 172 -22.96 -10.49 -8.38
N LYS A 173 -24.10 -9.85 -8.06
CA LYS A 173 -25.04 -9.30 -9.06
C LYS A 173 -25.84 -8.11 -8.52
N MET A 174 -25.21 -6.93 -8.44
CA MET A 174 -25.98 -5.68 -8.36
C MET A 174 -26.53 -5.39 -9.76
N THR A 175 -27.75 -5.83 -10.05
CA THR A 175 -28.40 -5.57 -11.34
C THR A 175 -28.73 -4.08 -11.43
N THR A 176 -28.36 -3.45 -12.55
CA THR A 176 -28.57 -2.02 -12.83
C THR A 176 -30.04 -1.63 -12.64
N VAL A 177 -30.35 -0.95 -11.55
CA VAL A 177 -31.68 -0.36 -11.34
C VAL A 177 -31.71 0.99 -12.06
N THR A 178 -32.42 1.06 -13.18
CA THR A 178 -32.62 2.31 -13.94
C THR A 178 -33.55 3.24 -13.17
N THR A 179 -33.01 3.95 -12.19
CA THR A 179 -33.75 4.99 -11.42
C THR A 179 -33.40 6.37 -11.96
N LYS A 180 -34.42 7.24 -12.05
CA LYS A 180 -34.30 8.61 -12.53
C LYS A 180 -33.50 9.52 -11.56
N ILE A 181 -33.34 9.09 -10.31
CA ILE A 181 -32.63 9.79 -9.22
C ILE A 181 -31.91 8.73 -8.38
N ILE A 182 -30.64 8.97 -8.03
CA ILE A 182 -29.89 8.09 -7.10
C ILE A 182 -30.46 8.25 -5.68
N PRO A 183 -30.95 7.17 -5.04
CA PRO A 183 -31.38 7.22 -3.65
C PRO A 183 -30.19 7.44 -2.68
N THR A 184 -30.29 8.38 -1.74
CA THR A 184 -29.19 8.67 -0.78
C THR A 184 -28.81 7.45 0.05
N ASN A 185 -29.79 6.65 0.47
CA ASN A 185 -29.60 5.40 1.23
C ASN A 185 -28.76 4.36 0.47
N LEU A 186 -28.79 4.37 -0.87
CA LEU A 186 -27.94 3.50 -1.69
C LEU A 186 -26.47 3.85 -1.52
N LEU A 187 -26.12 5.15 -1.60
CA LEU A 187 -24.75 5.63 -1.44
C LEU A 187 -24.26 5.48 0.01
N GLU A 188 -25.14 5.66 1.01
CA GLU A 188 -24.80 5.40 2.41
C GLU A 188 -24.47 3.92 2.66
N SER A 189 -25.34 3.02 2.16
CA SER A 189 -25.15 1.56 2.32
C SER A 189 -23.89 1.09 1.59
N ALA A 190 -23.67 1.56 0.36
CA ALA A 190 -22.46 1.28 -0.40
C ALA A 190 -21.20 1.83 0.27
N GLY A 191 -21.31 3.03 0.86
CA GLY A 191 -20.23 3.66 1.60
C GLY A 191 -19.74 2.80 2.77
N ILE A 192 -20.65 2.20 3.54
CA ILE A 192 -20.32 1.29 4.64
C ILE A 192 -19.50 0.08 4.13
N LEU A 193 -19.80 -0.44 2.94
CA LEU A 193 -19.06 -1.55 2.34
C LEU A 193 -17.63 -1.17 1.92
N THR A 194 -17.31 0.11 1.80
CA THR A 194 -15.94 0.60 1.54
C THR A 194 -15.15 0.90 2.82
N SER A 195 -15.80 0.84 3.99
CA SER A 195 -15.16 1.17 5.27
C SER A 195 -14.07 0.16 5.66
N ASP A 196 -13.16 0.59 6.54
CA ASP A 196 -12.07 -0.26 7.05
C ASP A 196 -12.58 -1.56 7.71
N ALA A 197 -13.81 -1.53 8.24
CA ALA A 197 -14.43 -2.68 8.88
C ALA A 197 -14.79 -3.80 7.88
N ALA A 198 -15.03 -3.45 6.61
CA ALA A 198 -15.33 -4.40 5.54
C ALA A 198 -14.07 -4.94 4.82
N LYS A 199 -12.90 -4.34 5.04
CA LYS A 199 -11.64 -4.65 4.35
C LYS A 199 -11.28 -6.13 4.38
N GLY A 200 -11.31 -6.73 5.57
CA GLY A 200 -10.89 -8.13 5.74
C GLY A 200 -11.72 -9.11 4.90
N SER A 201 -13.01 -8.81 4.69
CA SER A 201 -13.86 -9.64 3.84
C SER A 201 -13.63 -9.39 2.35
N TRP A 202 -13.31 -8.17 1.93
CA TRP A 202 -12.88 -7.89 0.56
C TRP A 202 -11.54 -8.57 0.23
N ASP A 203 -10.61 -8.60 1.18
CA ASP A 203 -9.34 -9.34 1.04
C ASP A 203 -9.60 -10.84 0.82
N GLU A 204 -10.55 -11.44 1.54
CA GLU A 204 -10.94 -12.83 1.35
C GLU A 204 -11.56 -13.08 -0.04
N LEU A 205 -12.49 -12.21 -0.47
CA LEU A 205 -13.11 -12.27 -1.79
C LEU A 205 -12.09 -12.11 -2.93
N ASN A 206 -11.11 -11.21 -2.77
CA ASN A 206 -10.07 -10.96 -3.76
C ASN A 206 -9.01 -12.08 -3.82
N ASN A 207 -8.84 -12.88 -2.76
CA ASN A 207 -7.80 -13.92 -2.64
C ASN A 207 -8.26 -15.36 -2.94
N ASN A 208 -9.56 -15.65 -2.98
CA ASN A 208 -10.13 -17.00 -3.13
C ASN A 208 -9.98 -17.64 -4.54
N ASN A 209 -8.76 -17.61 -5.10
CA ASN A 209 -8.39 -18.14 -6.42
C ASN A 209 -8.23 -19.68 -6.47
N LYS A 210 -8.61 -20.43 -5.43
CA LYS A 210 -8.19 -21.84 -5.27
C LYS A 210 -9.28 -22.92 -5.16
N SER A 211 -10.55 -22.64 -5.43
CA SER A 211 -11.56 -23.72 -5.46
C SER A 211 -12.65 -23.50 -6.51
N GLU A 212 -13.04 -24.61 -7.14
CA GLU A 212 -14.00 -24.76 -8.22
C GLU A 212 -15.35 -24.07 -7.95
N SER A 213 -15.58 -22.92 -8.59
CA SER A 213 -16.85 -22.48 -9.22
C SER A 213 -16.64 -21.08 -9.79
N SER A 214 -16.99 -20.89 -11.07
CA SER A 214 -16.71 -19.68 -11.86
C SER A 214 -17.52 -18.42 -11.46
N GLU A 215 -18.27 -18.42 -10.36
CA GLU A 215 -19.28 -17.38 -10.12
C GLU A 215 -18.79 -16.14 -9.34
N ASN A 216 -17.63 -16.18 -8.67
CA ASN A 216 -17.24 -15.13 -7.70
C ASN A 216 -15.88 -14.47 -7.94
N LYS A 217 -15.23 -14.67 -9.10
CA LYS A 217 -13.83 -14.24 -9.30
C LYS A 217 -13.64 -12.70 -9.35
N ASN A 218 -14.68 -11.92 -9.60
CA ASN A 218 -14.58 -10.48 -9.90
C ASN A 218 -15.47 -9.58 -9.01
N ALA A 219 -15.84 -10.00 -7.79
CA ALA A 219 -16.80 -9.28 -6.95
C ALA A 219 -16.47 -7.79 -6.72
N SER A 220 -15.19 -7.46 -6.48
CA SER A 220 -14.72 -6.08 -6.28
C SER A 220 -14.81 -5.25 -7.58
N SER A 221 -14.46 -5.86 -8.71
CA SER A 221 -14.61 -5.26 -10.04
C SER A 221 -16.09 -5.05 -10.39
N SER A 222 -16.95 -6.04 -10.14
CA SER A 222 -18.39 -5.96 -10.35
C SER A 222 -19.05 -4.87 -9.48
N PHE A 223 -18.59 -4.70 -8.25
CA PHE A 223 -19.03 -3.61 -7.37
C PHE A 223 -18.74 -2.24 -7.98
N LEU A 224 -17.52 -2.00 -8.48
CA LEU A 224 -17.17 -0.75 -9.15
C LEU A 224 -17.97 -0.55 -10.45
N SER A 225 -18.13 -1.62 -11.26
CA SER A 225 -18.89 -1.58 -12.51
C SER A 225 -20.35 -1.18 -12.31
N ALA A 226 -20.98 -1.61 -11.21
CA ALA A 226 -22.35 -1.21 -10.87
C ALA A 226 -22.48 0.32 -10.72
N PHE A 227 -21.48 0.98 -10.12
CA PHE A 227 -21.48 2.44 -9.96
C PHE A 227 -21.17 3.18 -11.28
N GLU A 228 -20.38 2.60 -12.19
CA GLU A 228 -20.23 3.13 -13.55
C GLU A 228 -21.55 3.10 -14.30
N GLY A 229 -22.29 1.99 -14.19
CA GLY A 229 -23.64 1.86 -14.72
C GLY A 229 -24.62 2.88 -14.14
N ILE A 230 -24.59 3.10 -12.81
CA ILE A 230 -25.45 4.10 -12.15
C ILE A 230 -25.12 5.50 -12.67
N ALA A 231 -23.84 5.90 -12.68
CA ALA A 231 -23.42 7.23 -13.12
C ALA A 231 -23.86 7.54 -14.56
N ALA A 232 -23.88 6.54 -15.44
CA ALA A 232 -24.32 6.67 -16.83
C ALA A 232 -25.83 6.94 -17.01
N HIS A 233 -26.68 6.50 -16.07
CA HIS A 233 -28.14 6.55 -16.22
C HIS A 233 -28.82 7.67 -15.43
N VAL A 234 -28.07 8.49 -14.68
CA VAL A 234 -28.61 9.64 -13.95
C VAL A 234 -29.05 10.75 -14.92
N VAL A 235 -30.19 11.38 -14.66
CA VAL A 235 -30.73 12.52 -15.43
C VAL A 235 -29.71 13.66 -15.59
N ASN A 236 -29.78 14.42 -16.68
CA ASN A 236 -28.87 15.53 -17.02
C ASN A 236 -29.09 16.84 -16.23
N GLU A 237 -29.69 16.74 -15.05
CA GLU A 237 -29.85 17.88 -14.15
C GLU A 237 -28.71 17.93 -13.13
N PRO A 238 -28.24 19.14 -12.74
CA PRO A 238 -27.22 19.27 -11.70
C PRO A 238 -27.70 18.65 -10.38
N LEU A 239 -26.89 17.76 -9.82
CA LEU A 239 -27.22 17.00 -8.62
C LEU A 239 -25.95 16.84 -7.78
N SER A 240 -26.02 17.05 -6.47
CA SER A 240 -24.92 16.75 -5.55
C SER A 240 -25.45 16.02 -4.34
N ILE A 241 -24.91 14.84 -4.07
CA ILE A 241 -25.23 13.99 -2.92
C ILE A 241 -23.93 13.73 -2.20
N ASN A 242 -23.84 14.20 -0.96
CA ASN A 242 -22.66 14.04 -0.12
C ASN A 242 -22.97 13.09 1.04
N THR A 243 -22.31 11.94 1.09
CA THR A 243 -22.37 11.00 2.21
C THR A 243 -21.02 10.96 2.93
N GLN A 244 -20.90 10.16 3.98
CA GLN A 244 -19.63 10.02 4.72
C GLN A 244 -18.49 9.43 3.85
N TYR A 245 -18.80 8.49 2.95
CA TYR A 245 -17.79 7.73 2.20
C TYR A 245 -17.84 7.96 0.69
N ILE A 246 -18.99 8.34 0.15
CA ILE A 246 -19.20 8.54 -1.29
C ILE A 246 -19.77 9.93 -1.55
N LEU A 247 -19.11 10.70 -2.41
CA LEU A 247 -19.62 11.96 -2.93
C LEU A 247 -20.01 11.74 -4.39
N PHE A 248 -21.26 12.01 -4.73
CA PHE A 248 -21.72 12.05 -6.12
C PHE A 248 -22.05 13.50 -6.50
N THR A 249 -21.52 13.98 -7.61
CA THR A 249 -21.86 15.30 -8.14
C THR A 249 -21.97 15.25 -9.65
N LYS A 250 -23.05 15.78 -10.20
CA LYS A 250 -23.26 16.00 -11.62
C LYS A 250 -23.26 17.50 -11.90
N VAL A 251 -22.36 17.97 -12.76
CA VAL A 251 -22.22 19.37 -13.12
C VAL A 251 -22.38 19.58 -14.62
N ASN A 252 -22.94 20.73 -15.00
CA ASN A 252 -23.10 21.14 -16.39
C ASN A 252 -22.13 22.27 -16.71
N PHE A 253 -21.35 22.15 -17.79
CA PHE A 253 -20.34 23.14 -18.20
C PHE A 253 -20.40 23.39 -19.72
N THR A 254 -19.75 24.47 -20.17
CA THR A 254 -19.81 24.92 -21.59
C THR A 254 -18.45 25.19 -22.22
N ASN A 255 -17.39 25.40 -21.43
CA ASN A 255 -16.05 25.73 -21.94
C ASN A 255 -14.95 25.00 -21.18
N ILE A 256 -14.85 25.23 -19.87
CA ILE A 256 -13.88 24.61 -18.98
C ILE A 256 -14.65 24.11 -17.75
N CYS A 257 -14.47 22.85 -17.41
CA CYS A 257 -14.88 22.33 -16.10
C CYS A 257 -13.66 22.37 -15.20
N LYS A 258 -13.70 23.20 -14.16
CA LYS A 258 -12.68 23.24 -13.11
C LYS A 258 -13.39 23.28 -11.78
N ASP A 259 -13.47 22.11 -11.13
CA ASP A 259 -14.12 21.98 -9.83
C ASP A 259 -13.24 21.17 -8.88
N ASP A 260 -13.34 21.55 -7.61
CA ASP A 260 -12.73 20.85 -6.48
C ASP A 260 -13.81 19.97 -5.84
N PHE A 261 -13.58 18.66 -5.88
CA PHE A 261 -14.46 17.66 -5.30
C PHE A 261 -13.89 17.23 -3.95
N ASN A 262 -14.49 17.78 -2.88
CA ASN A 262 -14.18 17.48 -1.47
C ASN A 262 -12.75 17.85 -1.01
N SER A 263 -12.08 18.82 -1.67
CA SER A 263 -10.73 19.28 -1.28
C SER A 263 -9.68 18.18 -1.27
N SER A 264 -9.87 17.12 -2.06
CA SER A 264 -8.91 16.03 -2.23
C SER A 264 -8.74 15.60 -3.69
N VAL A 265 -9.69 15.94 -4.57
CA VAL A 265 -9.60 15.67 -6.00
C VAL A 265 -10.02 16.90 -6.80
N GLU A 266 -9.09 17.43 -7.59
CA GLU A 266 -9.35 18.56 -8.51
C GLU A 266 -9.47 18.00 -9.93
N ILE A 267 -10.57 18.29 -10.63
CA ILE A 267 -10.75 17.86 -12.02
C ILE A 267 -10.76 19.09 -12.92
N ASN A 268 -9.94 19.04 -13.96
CA ASN A 268 -9.83 20.08 -14.97
C ASN A 268 -9.96 19.49 -16.37
N ILE A 269 -10.99 19.91 -17.10
CA ILE A 269 -11.26 19.48 -18.47
C ILE A 269 -11.06 20.69 -19.40
N PRO A 270 -9.92 20.76 -20.12
CA PRO A 270 -9.68 21.80 -21.11
C PRO A 270 -10.33 21.41 -22.45
N GLN A 271 -11.43 22.09 -22.79
CA GLN A 271 -12.23 22.05 -24.05
C GLN A 271 -13.60 21.36 -23.92
N ALA A 272 -14.66 22.17 -23.92
CA ALA A 272 -15.92 21.83 -24.57
C ALA A 272 -16.09 22.80 -25.75
N GLU A 273 -16.24 22.29 -26.97
CA GLU A 273 -16.50 23.11 -28.17
C GLU A 273 -17.92 23.71 -28.12
N GLY A 274 -18.15 24.69 -27.25
CA GLY A 274 -19.37 25.51 -27.21
C GLY A 274 -20.70 24.80 -26.94
N SER A 275 -20.72 23.47 -26.83
CA SER A 275 -21.88 22.66 -26.47
C SER A 275 -22.01 22.55 -24.95
N ARG A 276 -23.24 22.57 -24.44
CA ARG A 276 -23.50 22.26 -23.03
C ARG A 276 -23.25 20.77 -22.84
N GLN A 277 -22.32 20.45 -21.96
CA GLN A 277 -21.99 19.08 -21.57
C GLN A 277 -22.30 18.89 -20.09
N SER A 278 -22.69 17.67 -19.72
CA SER A 278 -22.82 17.24 -18.34
C SER A 278 -21.76 16.19 -18.02
N ILE A 279 -21.25 16.22 -16.78
CA ILE A 279 -20.33 15.21 -16.26
C ILE A 279 -20.79 14.74 -14.90
N ALA A 280 -20.88 13.43 -14.73
CA ALA A 280 -21.12 12.79 -13.45
C ALA A 280 -19.77 12.38 -12.84
N VAL A 281 -19.54 12.80 -11.60
CA VAL A 281 -18.34 12.51 -10.82
C VAL A 281 -18.77 11.77 -9.55
N MET A 282 -18.21 10.59 -9.33
CA MET A 282 -18.39 9.84 -8.09
C MET A 282 -17.04 9.62 -7.43
N LEU A 283 -16.88 10.13 -6.21
CA LEU A 283 -15.65 10.05 -5.44
C LEU A 283 -15.84 9.09 -4.27
N PHE A 284 -15.00 8.06 -4.20
CA PHE A 284 -14.98 7.10 -3.11
C PHE A 284 -13.83 7.39 -2.15
N ALA A 285 -14.14 7.47 -0.86
CA ALA A 285 -13.14 7.79 0.17
C ALA A 285 -12.19 6.64 0.50
N SER A 286 -12.68 5.40 0.45
CA SER A 286 -11.99 4.23 1.00
C SER A 286 -12.05 3.01 0.08
N MET A 287 -12.07 3.24 -1.24
CA MET A 287 -12.16 2.16 -2.23
C MET A 287 -10.88 1.31 -2.31
N ASP A 288 -9.79 1.77 -1.71
CA ASP A 288 -8.56 1.01 -1.49
C ASP A 288 -8.76 -0.22 -0.59
N ASN A 289 -9.85 -0.25 0.20
CA ASN A 289 -10.26 -1.43 0.96
C ASN A 289 -10.99 -2.47 0.11
N VAL A 290 -11.51 -2.10 -1.07
CA VAL A 290 -12.32 -2.97 -1.94
C VAL A 290 -11.50 -3.50 -3.10
N LEU A 291 -10.78 -2.61 -3.79
CA LEU A 291 -10.05 -2.92 -5.01
C LEU A 291 -8.61 -3.35 -4.69
N PRO A 292 -8.16 -4.51 -5.20
CA PRO A 292 -6.78 -4.92 -5.01
C PRO A 292 -5.82 -4.04 -5.84
N ALA A 293 -4.61 -3.82 -5.34
CA ALA A 293 -3.54 -3.15 -6.08
C ALA A 293 -2.90 -4.07 -7.16
N ARG A 294 -3.74 -4.64 -8.03
CA ARG A 294 -3.33 -5.56 -9.10
C ARG A 294 -2.96 -4.76 -10.35
N GLU A 295 -1.68 -4.66 -10.69
CA GLU A 295 -1.21 -3.97 -11.90
C GLU A 295 -1.01 -4.95 -13.07
N SER A 296 -1.22 -4.49 -14.31
CA SER A 296 -0.95 -5.24 -15.56
C SER A 296 0.50 -5.74 -15.67
N VAL A 297 1.44 -5.00 -15.05
CA VAL A 297 2.85 -5.36 -14.93
C VAL A 297 3.11 -5.81 -13.49
N ASN A 298 3.81 -6.93 -13.29
CA ASN A 298 4.10 -7.53 -11.98
C ASN A 298 5.03 -6.67 -11.08
N THR A 299 4.58 -5.49 -10.66
CA THR A 299 5.24 -4.63 -9.68
C THR A 299 4.65 -4.89 -8.29
N SER A 300 5.27 -5.81 -7.56
CA SER A 300 4.77 -6.44 -6.32
C SER A 300 4.76 -5.55 -5.06
N SER A 301 4.64 -4.22 -5.17
CA SER A 301 4.64 -3.34 -3.99
C SER A 301 3.85 -2.03 -4.11
N SER A 302 3.17 -1.78 -5.22
CA SER A 302 2.35 -0.57 -5.34
C SER A 302 1.10 -0.69 -4.47
N VAL A 303 0.69 0.43 -3.86
CA VAL A 303 -0.53 0.56 -3.07
C VAL A 303 -1.34 1.72 -3.63
N ILE A 304 -2.67 1.58 -3.63
CA ILE A 304 -3.57 2.68 -3.95
C ILE A 304 -3.36 3.76 -2.89
N ASN A 305 -2.91 4.96 -3.31
CA ASN A 305 -2.50 6.03 -2.39
C ASN A 305 -3.24 7.34 -2.65
N GLY A 306 -4.43 7.24 -3.24
CA GLY A 306 -5.35 8.34 -3.48
C GLY A 306 -6.77 7.82 -3.53
N ARG A 307 -7.73 8.75 -3.49
CA ARG A 307 -9.15 8.41 -3.64
C ARG A 307 -9.44 7.85 -5.03
N VAL A 308 -10.41 6.97 -5.13
CA VAL A 308 -10.90 6.47 -6.43
C VAL A 308 -11.99 7.42 -6.93
N VAL A 309 -11.81 7.95 -8.13
CA VAL A 309 -12.76 8.86 -8.77
C VAL A 309 -13.28 8.26 -10.06
N LEU A 310 -14.59 8.19 -10.18
CA LEU A 310 -15.29 7.73 -11.37
C LEU A 310 -15.81 8.95 -12.11
N ILE A 311 -15.48 9.04 -13.40
CA ILE A 311 -15.83 10.18 -14.23
C ILE A 311 -16.59 9.66 -15.45
N HIS A 312 -17.86 10.04 -15.56
CA HIS A 312 -18.71 9.68 -16.68
C HIS A 312 -19.24 10.94 -17.39
N PRO A 313 -18.68 11.30 -18.54
CA PRO A 313 -19.16 12.43 -19.33
C PRO A 313 -20.30 12.02 -20.27
N GLU A 314 -21.11 13.00 -20.69
CA GLU A 314 -22.14 12.80 -21.72
C GLU A 314 -21.58 12.62 -23.15
N SER A 315 -20.33 13.04 -23.37
CA SER A 315 -19.63 12.91 -24.64
C SER A 315 -18.18 12.55 -24.37
N ASP A 316 -17.54 11.83 -25.30
CA ASP A 316 -16.16 11.36 -25.10
C ASP A 316 -15.19 12.54 -24.93
N ILE A 317 -14.43 12.51 -23.83
CA ILE A 317 -13.41 13.52 -23.48
C ILE A 317 -12.03 12.86 -23.55
N ASN A 318 -11.19 13.37 -24.44
CA ASN A 318 -9.86 12.81 -24.72
C ASN A 318 -8.71 13.52 -24.01
N ASN A 319 -9.01 14.49 -23.14
CA ASN A 319 -7.99 15.21 -22.39
C ASN A 319 -8.57 15.69 -21.06
N ILE A 320 -8.21 14.98 -19.98
CA ILE A 320 -8.66 15.30 -18.63
C ILE A 320 -7.45 15.35 -17.70
N SER A 321 -7.35 16.45 -16.95
CA SER A 321 -6.34 16.62 -15.91
C SER A 321 -6.99 16.41 -14.55
N ILE A 322 -6.44 15.49 -13.77
CA ILE A 322 -6.96 15.13 -12.44
C ILE A 322 -5.83 15.31 -11.44
N ALA A 323 -6.08 16.04 -10.35
CA ALA A 323 -5.15 16.17 -9.24
C ALA A 323 -5.68 15.37 -8.05
N PHE A 324 -4.82 14.55 -7.44
CA PHE A 324 -5.14 13.72 -6.28
C PHE A 324 -4.27 14.11 -5.09
N ASP A 325 -4.88 14.30 -3.93
CA ASP A 325 -4.14 14.37 -2.68
C ASP A 325 -3.62 13.00 -2.27
N VAL A 326 -2.36 12.98 -1.84
CA VAL A 326 -1.65 11.79 -1.44
C VAL A 326 -2.06 11.41 -0.01
N LEU A 327 -2.61 10.22 0.17
CA LEU A 327 -3.06 9.75 1.50
C LEU A 327 -1.86 9.46 2.43
N ASN A 328 -0.79 8.88 1.87
CA ASN A 328 0.44 8.58 2.59
C ASN A 328 1.67 9.16 1.87
N GLU A 329 2.16 10.28 2.38
CA GLU A 329 3.35 10.99 1.86
C GLU A 329 4.66 10.19 1.99
N THR A 330 4.66 9.06 2.70
CA THR A 330 5.86 8.22 2.85
C THR A 330 6.13 7.34 1.63
N LEU A 331 5.14 7.18 0.74
CA LEU A 331 5.27 6.42 -0.50
C LEU A 331 5.78 7.34 -1.64
N GLY A 332 6.54 6.76 -2.57
CA GLY A 332 7.13 7.42 -3.73
C GLY A 332 6.59 6.89 -5.08
N LYS A 333 7.16 7.41 -6.18
CA LYS A 333 6.87 7.01 -7.57
C LYS A 333 5.36 6.94 -7.90
N PRO A 334 4.65 8.09 -7.93
CA PRO A 334 3.24 8.10 -8.34
C PRO A 334 3.07 7.57 -9.77
N LYS A 335 2.12 6.65 -9.93
CA LYS A 335 1.58 6.21 -11.21
C LYS A 335 0.11 6.64 -11.31
N CYS A 336 -0.22 7.29 -12.41
CA CYS A 336 -1.59 7.63 -12.77
C CYS A 336 -2.20 6.42 -13.48
N VAL A 337 -3.29 5.88 -12.95
CA VAL A 337 -3.89 4.65 -13.45
C VAL A 337 -5.41 4.75 -13.51
N PHE A 338 -5.99 3.81 -14.24
CA PHE A 338 -7.43 3.54 -14.23
C PHE A 338 -7.70 2.05 -14.02
N TRP A 339 -8.91 1.73 -13.57
CA TRP A 339 -9.36 0.35 -13.45
C TRP A 339 -9.83 -0.18 -14.81
N ASP A 340 -9.10 -1.15 -15.35
CA ASP A 340 -9.44 -1.86 -16.57
C ASP A 340 -10.13 -3.18 -16.19
N PHE A 341 -11.39 -3.34 -16.59
CA PHE A 341 -12.23 -4.49 -16.28
C PHE A 341 -11.83 -5.76 -17.04
N ASP A 342 -11.16 -5.63 -18.19
CA ASP A 342 -10.83 -6.76 -19.08
C ASP A 342 -9.52 -7.45 -18.67
N LEU A 343 -8.69 -6.80 -17.85
CA LEU A 343 -7.46 -7.39 -17.35
C LEU A 343 -7.70 -8.65 -16.49
N PHE A 344 -6.75 -9.60 -16.56
CA PHE A 344 -6.74 -10.84 -15.78
C PHE A 344 -8.01 -11.69 -15.96
N ASP A 345 -8.36 -12.06 -17.20
CA ASP A 345 -9.54 -12.87 -17.51
C ASP A 345 -10.85 -12.27 -16.95
N SER A 346 -11.05 -10.96 -17.15
CA SER A 346 -12.20 -10.19 -16.65
C SER A 346 -12.32 -10.10 -15.12
N LEU A 347 -11.24 -10.35 -14.37
CA LEU A 347 -11.19 -10.03 -12.94
C LEU A 347 -10.96 -8.54 -12.68
N GLY A 348 -10.40 -7.81 -13.64
CA GLY A 348 -10.04 -6.39 -13.53
C GLY A 348 -8.66 -6.14 -12.89
N GLY A 349 -8.09 -4.97 -13.19
CA GLY A 349 -6.82 -4.50 -12.63
C GLY A 349 -6.51 -3.05 -13.00
N TRP A 350 -5.45 -2.49 -12.40
CA TRP A 350 -4.97 -1.14 -12.69
C TRP A 350 -4.06 -1.11 -13.92
N SER A 351 -4.38 -0.22 -14.86
CA SER A 351 -3.60 0.06 -16.07
C SER A 351 -3.20 1.53 -16.13
N ASP A 352 -2.00 1.82 -16.63
CA ASP A 352 -1.51 3.18 -16.91
C ASP A 352 -1.74 3.60 -18.38
N GLU A 353 -2.37 2.75 -19.18
CA GLU A 353 -2.61 3.03 -20.60
C GLU A 353 -3.47 4.28 -20.80
N GLY A 354 -2.96 5.24 -21.58
CA GLY A 354 -3.65 6.50 -21.84
C GLY A 354 -3.58 7.52 -20.70
N CYS A 355 -2.93 7.21 -19.57
CA CYS A 355 -2.72 8.11 -18.44
C CYS A 355 -1.23 8.43 -18.23
N ALA A 356 -0.91 9.69 -17.99
CA ALA A 356 0.46 10.16 -17.78
C ALA A 356 0.58 11.00 -16.50
N PHE A 357 1.64 10.73 -15.73
CA PHE A 357 2.05 11.59 -14.62
C PHE A 357 2.60 12.92 -15.14
N VAL A 358 2.16 14.03 -14.56
CA VAL A 358 2.60 15.37 -14.92
C VAL A 358 3.52 15.96 -13.86
N LEU A 359 3.06 16.02 -12.61
CA LEU A 359 3.75 16.73 -11.53
C LEU A 359 3.31 16.23 -10.14
N ASN A 360 4.20 16.31 -9.16
CA ASN A 360 3.89 16.13 -7.74
C ASN A 360 4.41 17.36 -6.98
N GLU A 361 3.50 18.19 -6.48
CA GLU A 361 3.81 19.38 -5.70
C GLU A 361 2.95 19.42 -4.43
N ASN A 362 3.58 19.71 -3.29
CA ASN A 362 2.91 19.91 -2.00
C ASN A 362 1.96 18.79 -1.54
N GLY A 363 2.24 17.53 -1.89
CA GLY A 363 1.39 16.40 -1.49
C GLY A 363 0.21 16.13 -2.43
N THR A 364 0.17 16.78 -3.59
CA THR A 364 -0.83 16.56 -4.64
C THR A 364 -0.15 16.06 -5.93
N VAL A 365 -0.69 14.97 -6.49
CA VAL A 365 -0.24 14.36 -7.75
C VAL A 365 -1.17 14.75 -8.88
N ARG A 366 -0.63 15.35 -9.95
CA ARG A 366 -1.38 15.67 -11.18
C ARG A 366 -1.15 14.63 -12.27
N CYS A 367 -2.27 14.13 -12.80
CA CYS A 367 -2.38 13.17 -13.88
C CYS A 367 -3.05 13.79 -15.10
N ASN A 368 -2.67 13.34 -16.29
CA ASN A 368 -3.35 13.67 -17.54
C ASN A 368 -3.76 12.38 -18.25
N CYS A 369 -5.05 12.17 -18.48
CA CYS A 369 -5.58 10.97 -19.12
C CYS A 369 -6.30 11.32 -20.43
N ASN A 370 -6.33 10.38 -21.37
CA ASN A 370 -6.95 10.55 -22.69
C ASN A 370 -8.30 9.83 -22.87
N HIS A 371 -8.88 9.34 -21.79
CA HIS A 371 -10.17 8.67 -21.74
C HIS A 371 -10.88 9.01 -20.42
N THR A 372 -12.10 8.52 -20.23
CA THR A 372 -12.90 8.70 -19.01
C THR A 372 -13.38 7.35 -18.48
N THR A 373 -12.92 6.98 -17.29
CA THR A 373 -13.17 5.71 -16.62
C THR A 373 -13.13 5.93 -15.09
N SER A 374 -12.79 4.90 -14.31
CA SER A 374 -12.50 4.97 -12.87
C SER A 374 -10.99 5.13 -12.62
N PHE A 375 -10.57 6.31 -12.13
CA PHE A 375 -9.17 6.70 -11.94
C PHE A 375 -8.71 6.62 -10.48
N SER A 376 -7.41 6.40 -10.29
CA SER A 376 -6.72 6.55 -9.01
C SER A 376 -5.22 6.78 -9.20
N ILE A 377 -4.48 6.89 -8.10
CA ILE A 377 -3.03 6.88 -8.08
C ILE A 377 -2.49 5.67 -7.32
N LEU A 378 -1.54 4.97 -7.93
CA LEU A 378 -0.73 3.95 -7.25
C LEU A 378 0.62 4.57 -6.88
N MET A 379 1.07 4.34 -5.65
CA MET A 379 2.40 4.70 -5.21
C MET A 379 3.13 3.49 -4.64
N SER A 380 4.45 3.47 -4.77
CA SER A 380 5.30 2.40 -4.27
C SER A 380 6.11 2.89 -3.06
N PRO A 381 6.40 2.05 -2.06
CA PRO A 381 7.31 2.41 -0.96
C PRO A 381 8.74 2.72 -1.42
N ASP A 382 9.07 2.46 -2.69
CA ASP A 382 10.32 2.91 -3.29
C ASP A 382 10.39 4.44 -3.33
N SER A 383 11.23 5.01 -2.45
CA SER A 383 11.58 6.43 -2.41
C SER A 383 11.87 7.00 -3.81
N PRO A 384 11.47 8.24 -4.12
CA PRO A 384 11.90 8.90 -5.34
C PRO A 384 13.44 8.85 -5.44
N GLN A 385 13.95 8.35 -6.56
CA GLN A 385 15.37 8.38 -6.89
C GLN A 385 15.80 9.83 -7.06
N ASP A 386 16.53 10.38 -6.08
CA ASP A 386 17.17 11.69 -6.25
C ASP A 386 18.40 11.48 -7.15
N ILE A 387 18.20 11.64 -8.46
CA ILE A 387 19.21 11.44 -9.51
C ILE A 387 20.52 12.18 -9.16
N VAL A 388 20.43 13.33 -8.48
CA VAL A 388 21.58 14.11 -8.04
C VAL A 388 22.37 13.39 -6.96
N LEU A 389 21.70 12.77 -5.99
CA LEU A 389 22.36 12.05 -4.90
C LEU A 389 22.98 10.74 -5.40
N ASP A 390 22.32 10.05 -6.32
CA ASP A 390 22.88 8.86 -6.98
C ASP A 390 24.12 9.22 -7.79
N PHE A 391 24.08 10.31 -8.56
CA PHE A 391 25.23 10.77 -9.34
C PHE A 391 26.42 11.11 -8.44
N ILE A 392 26.19 11.87 -7.35
CA ILE A 392 27.23 12.24 -6.38
C ILE A 392 27.80 10.98 -5.71
N THR A 393 26.94 10.03 -5.34
CA THR A 393 27.35 8.81 -4.66
C THR A 393 28.13 7.88 -5.58
N TYR A 394 27.64 7.55 -6.78
CA TYR A 394 28.33 6.61 -7.67
C TYR A 394 29.61 7.16 -8.28
N ILE A 395 29.60 8.39 -8.82
CA ILE A 395 30.81 9.00 -9.39
C ILE A 395 31.82 9.27 -8.28
N GLY A 396 31.34 9.75 -7.12
CA GLY A 396 32.17 10.01 -5.96
C GLY A 396 32.83 8.76 -5.40
N LEU A 397 32.08 7.67 -5.22
CA LEU A 397 32.62 6.37 -4.82
C LEU A 397 33.60 5.84 -5.88
N GLY A 398 33.33 6.02 -7.17
CA GLY A 398 34.27 5.65 -8.24
C GLY A 398 35.62 6.37 -8.12
N ILE A 399 35.62 7.68 -7.86
CA ILE A 399 36.84 8.47 -7.63
C ILE A 399 37.57 8.01 -6.36
N SER A 400 36.83 7.73 -5.28
CA SER A 400 37.37 7.19 -4.03
C SER A 400 38.09 5.85 -4.28
N MET A 401 37.42 4.91 -4.93
CA MET A 401 37.96 3.59 -5.27
C MET A 401 39.20 3.70 -6.16
N GLY A 402 39.17 4.55 -7.19
CA GLY A 402 40.34 4.80 -8.04
C GLY A 402 41.54 5.32 -7.23
N SER A 403 41.30 6.25 -6.31
CA SER A 403 42.32 6.79 -5.41
C SER A 403 42.89 5.73 -4.47
N LEU A 404 42.06 4.83 -3.95
CA LEU A 404 42.47 3.71 -3.11
C LEU A 404 43.31 2.68 -3.88
N ILE A 405 42.95 2.37 -5.13
CA ILE A 405 43.73 1.48 -5.98
C ILE A 405 45.12 2.08 -6.24
N VAL A 406 45.19 3.37 -6.58
CA VAL A 406 46.46 4.08 -6.74
C VAL A 406 47.26 4.07 -5.43
N CYS A 407 46.61 4.28 -4.29
CA CYS A 407 47.23 4.21 -2.97
C CYS A 407 47.88 2.83 -2.72
N LEU A 408 47.16 1.74 -3.02
CA LEU A 408 47.68 0.38 -2.88
C LEU A 408 48.86 0.09 -3.82
N ILE A 409 48.83 0.62 -5.05
CA ILE A 409 49.95 0.50 -6.00
C ILE A 409 51.20 1.20 -5.44
N ILE A 410 51.06 2.45 -5.00
CA ILE A 410 52.18 3.23 -4.43
C ILE A 410 52.77 2.51 -3.21
N GLU A 411 51.91 2.03 -2.30
CA GLU A 411 52.32 1.26 -1.13
C GLU A 411 53.01 -0.06 -1.51
N GLY A 412 52.52 -0.77 -2.53
CA GLY A 412 53.13 -1.99 -3.05
C GLY A 412 54.52 -1.76 -3.65
N ILE A 413 54.72 -0.67 -4.38
CA ILE A 413 56.03 -0.26 -4.92
C ILE A 413 56.97 0.12 -3.76
N ALA A 414 56.50 0.93 -2.83
CA ALA A 414 57.25 1.39 -1.67
C ALA A 414 57.64 0.24 -0.72
N TRP A 415 56.86 -0.85 -0.69
CA TRP A 415 57.05 -2.03 0.17
C TRP A 415 58.45 -2.63 0.07
N ARG A 416 59.04 -2.67 -1.14
CA ARG A 416 60.39 -3.21 -1.38
C ARG A 416 61.48 -2.37 -0.73
N LYS A 417 61.31 -1.04 -0.70
CA LYS A 417 62.28 -0.07 -0.15
C LYS A 417 62.22 0.00 1.38
N ILE A 418 61.04 -0.18 1.95
CA ILE A 418 60.72 0.06 3.37
C ILE A 418 60.92 -1.14 4.31
N ARG A 419 60.99 -2.38 3.80
CA ARG A 419 61.13 -3.61 4.62
C ARG A 419 62.33 -3.59 5.58
N ARG A 420 63.33 -2.71 5.37
CA ARG A 420 64.49 -2.53 6.25
C ARG A 420 64.19 -1.77 7.55
N HIS A 421 63.20 -0.87 7.60
CA HIS A 421 62.90 -0.06 8.79
C HIS A 421 61.61 -0.50 9.51
N SER A 422 61.75 -1.00 10.74
CA SER A 422 60.68 -1.60 11.54
C SER A 422 59.48 -0.69 11.80
N THR A 423 59.70 0.62 11.94
CA THR A 423 58.66 1.59 12.32
C THR A 423 57.82 2.02 11.13
N SER A 424 58.46 2.28 9.98
CA SER A 424 57.75 2.56 8.74
C SER A 424 56.93 1.34 8.30
N TYR A 425 57.46 0.13 8.47
CA TYR A 425 56.76 -1.11 8.10
C TYR A 425 55.35 -1.24 8.71
N LEU A 426 55.18 -1.06 10.03
CA LEU A 426 53.86 -1.21 10.67
C LEU A 426 52.87 -0.10 10.28
N ARG A 427 53.37 1.10 9.98
CA ARG A 427 52.55 2.20 9.45
C ARG A 427 52.01 1.85 8.06
N HIS A 428 52.88 1.42 7.15
CA HIS A 428 52.48 1.03 5.79
C HIS A 428 51.53 -0.18 5.80
N VAL A 429 51.76 -1.16 6.69
CA VAL A 429 50.81 -2.25 6.94
C VAL A 429 49.44 -1.69 7.34
N SER A 430 49.38 -0.72 8.26
CA SER A 430 48.10 -0.14 8.69
C SER A 430 47.41 0.62 7.56
N ILE A 431 48.13 1.43 6.78
CA ILE A 431 47.58 2.16 5.63
C ILE A 431 47.04 1.21 4.58
N VAL A 432 47.79 0.15 4.23
CA VAL A 432 47.33 -0.87 3.29
C VAL A 432 46.05 -1.53 3.79
N ASN A 433 45.97 -1.90 5.07
CA ASN A 433 44.75 -2.53 5.60
C ASN A 433 43.57 -1.56 5.69
N ILE A 434 43.79 -0.27 6.00
CA ILE A 434 42.75 0.77 5.94
C ILE A 434 42.23 0.90 4.50
N ALA A 435 43.14 1.00 3.52
CA ALA A 435 42.78 1.16 2.12
C ALA A 435 42.08 -0.08 1.54
N VAL A 436 42.56 -1.29 1.84
CA VAL A 436 41.91 -2.55 1.44
C VAL A 436 40.54 -2.68 2.08
N SER A 437 40.40 -2.37 3.38
CA SER A 437 39.10 -2.46 4.07
C SER A 437 38.09 -1.49 3.47
N LEU A 438 38.47 -0.24 3.22
CA LEU A 438 37.57 0.74 2.58
C LEU A 438 37.20 0.33 1.15
N LEU A 439 38.19 -0.13 0.36
CA LEU A 439 37.94 -0.56 -1.01
C LEU A 439 36.96 -1.74 -1.07
N ILE A 440 37.13 -2.73 -0.19
CA ILE A 440 36.21 -3.87 -0.14
C ILE A 440 34.81 -3.41 0.32
N ALA A 441 34.73 -2.51 1.31
CA ALA A 441 33.46 -1.95 1.76
C ALA A 441 32.73 -1.18 0.63
N ASP A 442 33.44 -0.35 -0.14
CA ASP A 442 32.90 0.39 -1.29
C ASP A 442 32.40 -0.56 -2.40
N ILE A 443 33.16 -1.62 -2.70
CA ILE A 443 32.74 -2.65 -3.68
C ILE A 443 31.45 -3.33 -3.21
N TRP A 444 31.39 -3.76 -1.95
CA TRP A 444 30.19 -4.40 -1.42
C TRP A 444 29.02 -3.44 -1.25
N PHE A 445 29.26 -2.14 -1.05
CA PHE A 445 28.21 -1.11 -1.08
C PHE A 445 27.53 -1.06 -2.45
N ILE A 446 28.32 -1.05 -3.54
CA ILE A 446 27.79 -1.07 -4.91
C ILE A 446 27.07 -2.39 -5.21
N ILE A 447 27.67 -3.52 -4.82
CA ILE A 447 27.03 -4.85 -4.99
C ILE A 447 25.72 -4.91 -4.20
N GLY A 448 25.69 -4.39 -2.96
CA GLY A 448 24.50 -4.34 -2.13
C GLY A 448 23.37 -3.54 -2.76
N ALA A 449 23.69 -2.40 -3.38
CA ALA A 449 22.73 -1.59 -4.14
C ALA A 449 22.26 -2.28 -5.44
N ALA A 450 23.11 -3.08 -6.09
CA ALA A 450 22.70 -3.86 -7.27
C ALA A 450 21.81 -5.06 -6.87
N VAL A 451 22.16 -5.74 -5.78
CA VAL A 451 21.48 -6.94 -5.27
C VAL A 451 20.13 -6.60 -4.66
N SER A 452 19.94 -5.42 -4.06
CA SER A 452 18.64 -4.99 -3.51
C SER A 452 17.53 -5.01 -4.57
N ASN A 453 17.85 -4.76 -5.84
CA ASN A 453 16.89 -4.83 -6.95
C ASN A 453 16.47 -6.26 -7.32
N THR A 454 17.27 -7.27 -6.94
CA THR A 454 17.04 -8.69 -7.29
C THR A 454 16.25 -9.47 -6.23
N LYS A 455 15.88 -8.84 -5.11
CA LYS A 455 15.14 -9.44 -3.96
C LYS A 455 15.74 -10.74 -3.39
N SER A 456 17.04 -10.98 -3.58
CA SER A 456 17.72 -12.18 -3.07
C SER A 456 18.17 -12.00 -1.61
N ALA A 457 17.36 -12.47 -0.66
CA ALA A 457 17.60 -12.28 0.78
C ALA A 457 19.00 -12.73 1.26
N PRO A 458 19.53 -13.92 0.90
CA PRO A 458 20.86 -14.34 1.36
C PRO A 458 22.01 -13.47 0.84
N ALA A 459 21.90 -13.00 -0.40
CA ALA A 459 22.92 -12.14 -1.02
C ALA A 459 22.93 -10.75 -0.37
N CYS A 460 21.75 -10.23 -0.02
CA CYS A 460 21.59 -8.96 0.68
C CYS A 460 22.17 -9.03 2.12
N THR A 461 21.95 -10.15 2.82
CA THR A 461 22.57 -10.42 4.13
C THR A 461 24.09 -10.45 4.03
N ALA A 462 24.63 -11.18 3.04
CA ALA A 462 26.07 -11.27 2.84
C ALA A 462 26.69 -9.90 2.52
N ALA A 463 26.08 -9.13 1.61
CA ALA A 463 26.56 -7.79 1.29
C ALA A 463 26.58 -6.88 2.53
N THR A 464 25.48 -6.87 3.30
CA THR A 464 25.37 -6.08 4.54
C THR A 464 26.42 -6.50 5.58
N PHE A 465 26.71 -7.80 5.72
CA PHE A 465 27.76 -8.30 6.61
C PHE A 465 29.15 -7.79 6.21
N PHE A 466 29.52 -7.93 4.93
CA PHE A 466 30.85 -7.52 4.48
C PHE A 466 31.04 -6.01 4.59
N ILE A 467 30.03 -5.23 4.20
CA ILE A 467 29.98 -3.79 4.43
C ILE A 467 30.26 -3.47 5.91
N HIS A 468 29.46 -4.04 6.82
CA HIS A 468 29.57 -3.79 8.26
C HIS A 468 30.97 -4.13 8.78
N PHE A 469 31.44 -5.33 8.47
CA PHE A 469 32.72 -5.84 8.92
C PHE A 469 33.89 -4.97 8.43
N PHE A 470 33.94 -4.63 7.14
CA PHE A 470 35.08 -3.91 6.57
C PHE A 470 35.09 -2.43 6.92
N TYR A 471 33.93 -1.76 7.00
CA TYR A 471 33.89 -0.40 7.54
C TYR A 471 34.35 -0.35 9.00
N LEU A 472 33.94 -1.33 9.81
CA LEU A 472 34.39 -1.42 11.20
C LEU A 472 35.89 -1.73 11.28
N ALA A 473 36.40 -2.63 10.45
CA ALA A 473 37.82 -2.94 10.35
C ALA A 473 38.67 -1.70 10.01
N LEU A 474 38.19 -0.83 9.10
CA LEU A 474 38.84 0.45 8.83
C LEU A 474 39.03 1.28 10.12
N PHE A 475 37.99 1.42 10.95
CA PHE A 475 38.11 2.16 12.22
C PHE A 475 39.09 1.51 13.20
N PHE A 476 39.05 0.19 13.34
CA PHE A 476 39.96 -0.51 14.23
C PHE A 476 41.43 -0.48 13.75
N TRP A 477 41.68 -0.47 12.44
CA TRP A 477 43.02 -0.24 11.90
C TRP A 477 43.48 1.21 12.09
N MET A 478 42.58 2.19 12.02
CA MET A 478 42.89 3.56 12.42
C MET A 478 43.25 3.66 13.91
N LEU A 479 42.52 2.96 14.79
CA LEU A 479 42.87 2.86 16.21
C LEU A 479 44.23 2.20 16.41
N ALA A 480 44.51 1.09 15.71
CA ALA A 480 45.80 0.41 15.78
C ALA A 480 46.96 1.34 15.37
N SER A 481 46.76 2.16 14.33
CA SER A 481 47.72 3.18 13.90
C SER A 481 47.94 4.26 14.97
N ALA A 482 46.87 4.76 15.60
CA ALA A 482 46.96 5.74 16.68
C ALA A 482 47.66 5.18 17.93
N LEU A 483 47.35 3.94 18.33
CA LEU A 483 48.00 3.26 19.44
C LEU A 483 49.48 3.00 19.17
N LEU A 484 49.84 2.65 17.93
CA LEU A 484 51.24 2.52 17.51
C LEU A 484 51.99 3.86 17.67
N LEU A 485 51.36 4.97 17.29
CA LEU A 485 51.91 6.31 17.46
C LEU A 485 52.12 6.65 18.94
N LEU A 486 51.12 6.35 19.78
CA LEU A 486 51.20 6.55 21.23
C LEU A 486 52.33 5.73 21.85
N TYR A 487 52.35 4.42 21.58
CA TYR A 487 53.38 3.51 22.09
C TYR A 487 54.78 4.02 21.77
N ARG A 488 55.03 4.46 20.53
CA ARG A 488 56.34 5.01 20.12
C ARG A 488 56.69 6.32 20.82
N THR A 489 55.70 7.16 21.10
CA THR A 489 55.89 8.45 21.75
C THR A 489 56.18 8.29 23.25
N LEU A 490 55.62 7.25 23.88
CA LEU A 490 55.72 6.95 25.30
C LEU A 490 56.88 6.01 25.66
N SER A 491 57.17 5.00 24.84
CA SER A 491 58.21 3.98 25.09
C SER A 491 59.60 4.53 24.79
N VAL A 492 60.26 5.09 25.81
CA VAL A 492 61.60 5.70 25.77
C VAL A 492 62.72 4.74 26.22
N PHE A 493 62.41 3.53 26.69
CA PHE A 493 63.38 2.59 27.27
C PHE A 493 63.62 1.34 26.41
N GLU A 494 64.88 0.90 26.39
CA GLU A 494 65.40 -0.25 25.64
C GLU A 494 64.76 -1.56 26.12
N GLY A 495 64.06 -2.28 25.21
CA GLY A 495 63.36 -3.54 25.50
C GLY A 495 61.95 -3.68 24.93
N GLY A 496 61.53 -2.80 24.00
CA GLY A 496 60.17 -2.78 23.46
C GLY A 496 59.69 -4.07 22.76
N LEU A 497 58.37 -4.18 22.53
CA LEU A 497 57.73 -5.33 21.89
C LEU A 497 58.36 -5.68 20.52
N SER A 498 58.50 -6.99 20.26
CA SER A 498 58.94 -7.50 18.95
C SER A 498 57.98 -7.07 17.84
N LYS A 499 58.50 -6.91 16.61
CA LYS A 499 57.71 -6.58 15.41
C LYS A 499 56.58 -7.58 15.19
N LEU A 500 56.84 -8.86 15.46
CA LEU A 500 55.85 -9.93 15.31
C LEU A 500 54.72 -9.77 16.31
N THR A 501 55.03 -9.47 17.58
CA THR A 501 54.02 -9.25 18.62
C THR A 501 53.13 -8.05 18.29
N MET A 502 53.72 -6.94 17.82
CA MET A 502 52.95 -5.77 17.38
C MET A 502 52.05 -6.08 16.18
N LEU A 503 52.52 -6.90 15.24
CA LEU A 503 51.74 -7.31 14.08
C LEU A 503 50.57 -8.21 14.50
N ILE A 504 50.80 -9.19 15.37
CA ILE A 504 49.72 -10.04 15.92
C ILE A 504 48.67 -9.18 16.61
N ILE A 505 49.08 -8.28 17.52
CA ILE A 505 48.15 -7.36 18.21
C ILE A 505 47.39 -6.50 17.20
N GLY A 506 48.08 -5.96 16.18
CA GLY A 506 47.48 -5.15 15.13
C GLY A 506 46.41 -5.90 14.32
N PHE A 507 46.69 -7.11 13.86
CA PHE A 507 45.73 -7.92 13.10
C PHE A 507 44.57 -8.43 13.99
N SER A 508 44.85 -8.81 15.23
CA SER A 508 43.81 -9.20 16.20
C SER A 508 42.87 -8.03 16.52
N LEU A 509 43.40 -6.82 16.70
CA LEU A 509 42.60 -5.62 16.94
C LEU A 509 41.88 -5.17 15.66
N GLY A 510 42.58 -5.13 14.53
CA GLY A 510 42.13 -4.57 13.26
C GLY A 510 41.08 -5.40 12.52
N TYR A 511 41.05 -6.73 12.70
CA TYR A 511 40.04 -7.60 12.09
C TYR A 511 39.32 -8.48 13.10
N GLY A 512 40.00 -8.97 14.14
CA GLY A 512 39.38 -9.84 15.15
C GLY A 512 38.25 -9.15 15.92
N ALA A 513 38.49 -7.97 16.47
CA ALA A 513 37.46 -7.21 17.18
C ALA A 513 36.26 -6.82 16.27
N PRO A 514 36.46 -6.28 15.05
CA PRO A 514 35.37 -6.06 14.10
C PRO A 514 34.57 -7.32 13.76
N LEU A 515 35.24 -8.46 13.57
CA LEU A 515 34.57 -9.72 13.24
C LEU A 515 33.67 -10.18 14.39
N ILE A 516 34.14 -10.09 15.63
CA ILE A 516 33.35 -10.40 16.82
C ILE A 516 32.11 -9.49 16.89
N ILE A 517 32.27 -8.18 16.70
CA ILE A 517 31.14 -7.23 16.73
C ILE A 517 30.13 -7.55 15.62
N ALA A 518 30.60 -7.73 14.38
CA ALA A 518 29.74 -8.01 13.24
C ALA A 518 28.98 -9.34 13.38
N THR A 519 29.67 -10.40 13.84
CA THR A 519 29.05 -11.72 14.05
C THR A 519 28.06 -11.72 15.21
N ILE A 520 28.36 -11.06 16.34
CA ILE A 520 27.40 -10.89 17.44
C ILE A 520 26.18 -10.12 16.96
N THR A 521 26.39 -9.05 16.18
CA THR A 521 25.29 -8.24 15.65
C THR A 521 24.36 -9.10 14.81
N ILE A 522 24.88 -9.88 13.85
CA ILE A 522 24.08 -10.83 13.07
C ILE A 522 23.41 -11.88 13.96
N ALA A 523 24.16 -12.53 14.85
CA ALA A 523 23.61 -13.58 15.71
C ALA A 523 22.45 -13.06 16.59
N SER A 524 22.52 -11.81 17.04
CA SER A 524 21.47 -11.18 17.85
C SER A 524 20.25 -10.69 17.06
N THR A 525 20.39 -10.46 15.75
CA THR A 525 19.32 -9.87 14.90
C THR A 525 18.81 -10.82 13.81
N ALA A 526 19.45 -11.97 13.62
CA ALA A 526 19.01 -13.03 12.71
C ALA A 526 17.66 -13.67 13.08
N PRO A 527 17.30 -13.88 14.36
CA PRO A 527 16.03 -14.54 14.72
C PRO A 527 14.77 -13.76 14.30
N SER A 528 14.87 -12.43 14.15
CA SER A 528 13.76 -11.55 13.81
C SER A 528 13.73 -11.08 12.35
N ASN A 529 14.68 -11.51 11.49
CA ASN A 529 14.91 -10.94 10.15
C ASN A 529 15.20 -9.42 10.14
N GLU A 530 15.52 -8.83 11.29
CA GLU A 530 15.67 -7.38 11.43
C GLU A 530 17.12 -6.90 11.24
N TYR A 531 18.05 -7.75 10.82
CA TYR A 531 19.43 -7.34 10.55
C TYR A 531 19.52 -6.35 9.39
N ILE A 532 18.65 -6.54 8.38
CA ILE A 532 18.59 -5.74 7.16
C ILE A 532 17.43 -4.75 7.25
N ARG A 533 17.59 -3.56 6.68
CA ARG A 533 16.51 -2.60 6.50
C ARG A 533 15.41 -3.20 5.61
N GLU A 534 14.18 -3.25 6.10
CA GLU A 534 13.03 -3.78 5.34
C GLU A 534 12.91 -3.10 3.97
N ASN A 535 12.91 -3.91 2.89
CA ASN A 535 12.42 -3.61 1.53
C ASN A 535 12.96 -2.36 0.79
N VAL A 536 14.13 -1.80 1.13
CA VAL A 536 14.65 -0.62 0.39
C VAL A 536 16.13 -0.71 -0.02
N VAL A 537 17.06 -1.11 0.86
CA VAL A 537 18.51 -1.18 0.56
C VAL A 537 19.17 -2.28 1.40
N CYS A 538 20.16 -3.00 0.83
CA CYS A 538 21.01 -3.96 1.56
C CYS A 538 21.97 -3.25 2.53
N TRP A 539 21.41 -2.81 3.66
CA TRP A 539 22.11 -2.07 4.71
C TRP A 539 21.57 -2.41 6.10
N LEU A 540 22.34 -2.10 7.16
CA LEU A 540 21.96 -2.34 8.55
C LEU A 540 20.68 -1.58 8.92
N ASN A 541 19.76 -2.27 9.60
CA ASN A 541 18.51 -1.71 10.05
C ASN A 541 18.72 -0.69 11.21
N TRP A 542 18.02 0.44 11.16
CA TRP A 542 17.99 1.48 12.20
C TRP A 542 16.67 1.52 12.98
N ASN A 543 15.55 1.12 12.35
CA ASN A 543 14.20 1.40 12.85
C ASN A 543 13.75 0.41 13.95
N GLN A 544 13.78 -0.89 13.66
CA GLN A 544 13.28 -1.92 14.60
C GLN A 544 14.40 -2.43 15.53
N SER A 545 15.47 -2.98 14.96
CA SER A 545 16.56 -3.64 15.72
C SER A 545 17.68 -2.71 16.17
N LYS A 546 17.74 -1.47 15.66
CA LYS A 546 18.86 -0.52 15.87
C LYS A 546 20.23 -1.14 15.56
N ALA A 547 20.31 -2.13 14.67
CA ALA A 547 21.54 -2.84 14.32
C ALA A 547 22.67 -1.91 13.85
N LEU A 548 22.33 -0.81 13.15
CA LEU A 548 23.29 0.21 12.73
C LEU A 548 24.07 0.84 13.92
N LEU A 549 23.48 0.88 15.12
CA LEU A 549 24.14 1.39 16.33
C LEU A 549 25.37 0.54 16.71
N ALA A 550 25.34 -0.77 16.44
CA ALA A 550 26.45 -1.68 16.69
C ALA A 550 27.69 -1.35 15.85
N PHE A 551 27.51 -0.61 14.76
CA PHE A 551 28.59 -0.06 13.93
C PHE A 551 28.95 1.37 14.35
N VAL A 552 27.95 2.27 14.43
CA VAL A 552 28.16 3.71 14.64
C VAL A 552 28.78 4.02 16.00
N VAL A 553 28.33 3.36 17.08
CA VAL A 553 28.83 3.63 18.43
C VAL A 553 30.33 3.30 18.54
N PRO A 554 30.80 2.09 18.16
CA PRO A 554 32.23 1.82 18.11
C PRO A 554 33.02 2.79 17.24
N ALA A 555 32.51 3.14 16.06
CA ALA A 555 33.17 4.07 15.15
C ALA A 555 33.40 5.46 15.78
N LEU A 556 32.35 6.06 16.34
CA LEU A 556 32.45 7.37 16.99
C LEU A 556 33.30 7.33 18.26
N MET A 557 33.22 6.26 19.05
CA MET A 557 34.09 6.06 20.22
C MET A 557 35.56 5.98 19.82
N ILE A 558 35.90 5.27 18.74
CA ILE A 558 37.26 5.19 18.21
C ILE A 558 37.76 6.56 17.75
N VAL A 559 36.92 7.35 17.07
CA VAL A 559 37.26 8.73 16.66
C VAL A 559 37.64 9.57 17.88
N VAL A 560 36.85 9.53 18.95
CA VAL A 560 37.14 10.27 20.19
C VAL A 560 38.45 9.79 20.82
N ILE A 561 38.67 8.49 20.92
CA ILE A 561 39.93 7.92 21.46
C ILE A 561 41.14 8.37 20.64
N ASN A 562 41.04 8.32 19.31
CA ASN A 562 42.11 8.73 18.41
C ASN A 562 42.42 10.24 18.54
N LEU A 563 41.41 11.08 18.74
CA LEU A 563 41.60 12.51 19.01
C LEU A 563 42.35 12.74 20.34
N ILE A 564 41.99 12.02 21.40
CA ILE A 564 42.70 12.09 22.69
C ILE A 564 44.16 11.67 22.52
N ILE A 565 44.41 10.55 21.85
CA ILE A 565 45.77 10.06 21.56
C ILE A 565 46.58 11.11 20.79
N LEU A 566 45.98 11.70 19.76
CA LEU A 566 46.61 12.72 18.94
C LEU A 566 47.00 13.94 19.79
N VAL A 567 46.10 14.44 20.64
CA VAL A 567 46.39 15.58 21.54
C VAL A 567 47.55 15.26 22.49
N VAL A 568 47.55 14.08 23.11
CA VAL A 568 48.63 13.63 24.01
C VAL A 568 49.97 13.56 23.28
N VAL A 569 49.99 12.99 22.07
CA VAL A 569 51.19 12.86 21.27
C VAL A 569 51.71 14.24 20.82
N LEU A 570 50.84 15.11 20.31
CA LEU A 570 51.20 16.48 19.91
C LEU A 570 51.77 17.27 21.08
N TYR A 571 51.12 17.22 22.25
CA TYR A 571 51.60 17.87 23.47
C TYR A 571 53.00 17.37 23.86
N LYS A 572 53.24 16.05 23.83
CA LYS A 572 54.53 15.45 24.21
C LYS A 572 55.63 15.68 23.16
N ILE A 573 55.29 15.82 21.88
CA ILE A 573 56.22 16.21 20.82
C ILE A 573 56.65 17.67 20.99
N LEU A 574 55.70 18.57 21.23
CA LEU A 574 55.96 20.00 21.43
C LEU A 574 56.76 20.27 22.72
N SER A 575 56.43 19.57 23.81
CA SER A 575 57.11 19.71 25.11
C SER A 575 58.58 19.25 25.07
N ARG A 576 58.95 18.33 24.18
CA ARG A 576 60.33 17.83 24.01
C ARG A 576 61.20 18.72 23.11
N ARG A 577 60.70 19.87 22.64
CA ARG A 577 61.44 20.79 21.76
C ARG A 577 62.41 21.72 22.50
N GLY A 578 62.37 21.74 23.84
CA GLY A 578 63.19 22.59 24.71
C GLY A 578 64.64 22.14 24.99
N GLY A 579 65.14 21.07 24.36
CA GLY A 579 66.54 20.65 24.47
C GLY A 579 66.93 19.74 23.31
N ALA A 580 67.65 20.23 22.32
CA ALA A 580 67.85 19.54 21.04
C ALA A 580 69.32 19.09 20.83
N ASN A 581 69.51 17.79 20.57
CA ASN A 581 70.68 17.25 19.86
C ASN A 581 70.28 16.87 18.42
N ALA A 582 71.20 17.07 17.46
CA ALA A 582 70.98 16.97 16.02
C ALA A 582 70.65 15.55 15.49
N SER A 583 71.02 14.48 16.21
CA SER A 583 70.71 13.09 15.84
C SER A 583 69.24 12.71 16.01
N GLN A 584 68.44 13.55 16.67
CA GLN A 584 67.01 13.30 16.92
C GLN A 584 66.09 13.88 15.82
N ALA A 585 66.64 14.53 14.79
CA ALA A 585 65.87 15.23 13.76
C ALA A 585 65.14 14.30 12.76
N GLU A 586 65.73 13.15 12.43
CA GLU A 586 65.21 12.23 11.41
C GLU A 586 63.97 11.44 11.90
N GLY A 587 63.99 10.94 13.14
CA GLY A 587 62.85 10.24 13.77
C GLY A 587 61.66 11.15 14.14
N LYS A 588 61.91 12.45 14.38
CA LYS A 588 60.86 13.46 14.64
C LYS A 588 60.02 13.75 13.40
N ASN A 589 60.62 13.72 12.20
CA ASN A 589 59.91 13.93 10.95
C ASN A 589 58.88 12.82 10.68
N VAL A 590 59.24 11.55 10.91
CA VAL A 590 58.33 10.41 10.74
C VAL A 590 57.14 10.49 11.70
N LEU A 591 57.37 10.86 12.95
CA LEU A 591 56.32 11.01 13.96
C LEU A 591 55.36 12.17 13.63
N TYR A 592 55.89 13.28 13.12
CA TYR A 592 55.10 14.43 12.69
C TYR A 592 54.24 14.12 11.46
N VAL A 593 54.77 13.35 10.50
CA VAL A 593 54.02 12.90 9.32
C VAL A 593 52.82 12.02 9.73
N ILE A 594 53.03 11.07 10.65
CA ILE A 594 51.95 10.20 11.14
C ILE A 594 50.92 11.00 11.94
N ALA A 595 51.36 11.90 12.81
CA ALA A 595 50.46 12.76 13.58
C ALA A 595 49.63 13.68 12.66
N ARG A 596 50.23 14.23 11.60
CA ARG A 596 49.52 15.05 10.60
C ARG A 596 48.48 14.24 9.82
N SER A 597 48.82 13.03 9.41
CA SER A 597 47.89 12.13 8.73
C SER A 597 46.68 11.81 9.62
N LEU A 598 46.92 11.41 10.88
CA LEU A 598 45.85 11.15 11.85
C LEU A 598 45.03 12.39 12.20
N ALA A 599 45.65 13.57 12.26
CA ALA A 599 44.98 14.84 12.54
C ALA A 599 43.99 15.28 11.46
N VAL A 600 44.19 14.83 10.22
CA VAL A 600 43.28 15.13 9.11
C VAL A 600 42.28 14.00 8.90
N LEU A 601 42.73 12.74 8.91
CA LEU A 601 41.88 11.60 8.62
C LEU A 601 40.87 11.32 9.75
N THR A 602 41.28 11.39 11.01
CA THR A 602 40.39 11.05 12.15
C THR A 602 39.15 11.96 12.22
N PRO A 603 39.28 13.30 12.16
CA PRO A 603 38.10 14.17 12.10
C PRO A 603 37.28 13.99 10.82
N LEU A 604 37.92 13.71 9.67
CA LEU A 604 37.22 13.49 8.41
C LEU A 604 36.25 12.31 8.52
N PHE A 605 36.74 11.14 8.95
CA PHE A 605 35.90 9.96 9.18
C PHE A 605 34.86 10.20 10.28
N GLY A 606 35.22 10.91 11.35
CA GLY A 606 34.28 11.29 12.40
C GLY A 606 33.13 12.16 11.91
N LEU A 607 33.44 13.16 11.07
CA LEU A 607 32.44 14.03 10.44
C LEU A 607 31.58 13.26 9.46
N THR A 608 32.15 12.38 8.62
CA THR A 608 31.36 11.58 7.67
C THR A 608 30.32 10.75 8.40
N TRP A 609 30.73 9.99 9.42
CA TRP A 609 29.80 9.09 10.10
C TRP A 609 28.88 9.82 11.09
N GLY A 610 29.31 10.96 11.65
CA GLY A 610 28.42 11.87 12.38
C GLY A 610 27.32 12.46 11.48
N LEU A 611 27.66 12.88 10.26
CA LEU A 611 26.68 13.29 9.24
C LEU A 611 25.78 12.12 8.83
N GLY A 612 26.32 10.90 8.76
CA GLY A 612 25.53 9.68 8.53
C GLY A 612 24.45 9.46 9.58
N VAL A 613 24.75 9.68 10.86
CA VAL A 613 23.74 9.67 11.94
C VAL A 613 22.72 10.80 11.74
N GLY A 614 23.18 12.00 11.36
CA GLY A 614 22.31 13.13 11.06
C GLY A 614 21.30 12.83 9.95
N VAL A 615 21.74 12.18 8.87
CA VAL A 615 20.86 11.71 7.77
C VAL A 615 19.81 10.72 8.28
N MET A 616 20.15 9.84 9.23
CA MET A 616 19.19 8.89 9.79
C MET A 616 18.19 9.53 10.75
N LEU A 617 18.61 10.54 11.53
CA LEU A 617 17.74 11.29 12.44
C LEU A 617 16.85 12.30 11.71
N SER A 618 17.27 12.76 10.52
CA SER A 618 16.57 13.77 9.74
C SER A 618 16.57 13.39 8.25
N PRO A 619 15.85 12.31 7.86
CA PRO A 619 15.90 11.77 6.51
C PRO A 619 15.37 12.71 5.42
N LYS A 620 14.58 13.73 5.78
CA LYS A 620 14.06 14.74 4.85
C LYS A 620 15.06 15.89 4.58
N ASN A 621 16.21 15.95 5.28
CA ASN A 621 17.17 17.05 5.13
C ASN A 621 18.16 16.78 3.98
N ARG A 622 17.85 17.33 2.80
CA ARG A 622 18.68 17.18 1.58
C ARG A 622 20.11 17.67 1.76
N GLY A 623 20.34 18.72 2.56
CA GLY A 623 21.67 19.23 2.85
C GLY A 623 22.56 18.21 3.59
N MET A 624 21.98 17.47 4.54
CA MET A 624 22.71 16.41 5.26
C MET A 624 23.06 15.23 4.35
N GLN A 625 22.16 14.84 3.46
CA GLN A 625 22.39 13.75 2.50
C GLN A 625 23.52 14.10 1.51
N ILE A 626 23.49 15.31 0.94
CA ILE A 626 24.54 15.80 0.03
C ILE A 626 25.89 15.87 0.76
N ALA A 627 25.91 16.43 1.97
CA ALA A 627 27.13 16.51 2.76
C ALA A 627 27.69 15.11 3.07
N PHE A 628 26.85 14.18 3.51
CA PHE A 628 27.27 12.80 3.77
C PHE A 628 27.86 12.14 2.51
N ALA A 629 27.20 12.25 1.36
CA ALA A 629 27.69 11.69 0.10
C ALA A 629 29.02 12.33 -0.34
N LEU A 630 29.17 13.65 -0.22
CA LEU A 630 30.39 14.37 -0.52
C LEU A 630 31.55 13.97 0.38
N PHE A 631 31.31 13.83 1.69
CA PHE A 631 32.34 13.43 2.63
C PHE A 631 32.79 11.98 2.41
N ASN A 632 31.88 11.07 2.01
CA ASN A 632 32.24 9.71 1.62
C ASN A 632 33.06 9.67 0.32
N SER A 633 32.67 10.44 -0.71
CA SER A 633 33.34 10.42 -2.02
C SER A 633 34.80 10.85 -1.98
N VAL A 634 35.17 11.70 -1.02
CA VAL A 634 36.55 12.18 -0.89
C VAL A 634 37.42 11.29 0.00
N GLN A 635 36.88 10.32 0.74
CA GLN A 635 37.65 9.55 1.74
C GLN A 635 38.88 8.84 1.15
N GLY A 636 38.71 8.12 0.04
CA GLY A 636 39.81 7.43 -0.63
C GLY A 636 40.89 8.39 -1.13
N PHE A 637 40.49 9.57 -1.62
CA PHE A 637 41.43 10.61 -2.04
C PHE A 637 42.25 11.16 -0.87
N PHE A 638 41.61 11.43 0.28
CA PHE A 638 42.33 11.90 1.47
C PHE A 638 43.28 10.82 2.02
N ILE A 639 42.91 9.54 1.97
CA ILE A 639 43.82 8.44 2.31
C ILE A 639 45.05 8.43 1.40
N LEU A 640 44.87 8.58 0.08
CA LEU A 640 45.98 8.67 -0.87
C LEU A 640 46.91 9.86 -0.53
N VAL A 641 46.36 11.06 -0.38
CA VAL A 641 47.17 12.27 -0.17
C VAL A 641 47.90 12.25 1.19
N PHE A 642 47.16 12.02 2.27
CA PHE A 642 47.69 12.14 3.64
C PHE A 642 48.28 10.84 4.18
N GLY A 643 47.90 9.70 3.63
CA GLY A 643 48.47 8.40 3.97
C GLY A 643 49.78 8.14 3.25
N THR A 644 49.87 8.46 1.94
CA THR A 644 51.02 8.03 1.11
C THR A 644 51.80 9.19 0.48
N LEU A 645 51.16 10.10 -0.25
CA LEU A 645 51.86 11.12 -1.06
C LEU A 645 52.59 12.19 -0.24
N LEU A 646 52.09 12.52 0.96
CA LEU A 646 52.75 13.47 1.86
C LEU A 646 53.85 12.83 2.72
N ASP A 647 54.13 11.53 2.54
CA ASP A 647 55.29 10.89 3.14
C ASP A 647 56.55 11.29 2.35
N LYS A 648 57.44 12.08 2.96
CA LYS A 648 58.72 12.52 2.37
C LYS A 648 59.62 11.36 1.95
N THR A 649 59.39 10.15 2.46
CA THR A 649 60.12 8.94 2.07
C THR A 649 59.74 8.44 0.66
N VAL A 650 58.59 8.88 0.14
CA VAL A 650 58.05 8.58 -1.19
C VAL A 650 57.98 9.90 -1.98
N SER A 651 59.13 10.54 -2.17
CA SER A 651 59.23 11.73 -3.02
C SER A 651 58.94 11.35 -4.47
N LEU A 652 58.21 12.21 -5.21
CA LEU A 652 57.93 12.13 -6.65
C LEU A 652 59.15 11.81 -7.53
N SER A 653 60.37 12.01 -7.03
CA SER A 653 61.63 11.56 -7.64
C SER A 653 61.77 10.04 -7.80
N ASP A 654 61.05 9.23 -7.02
CA ASP A 654 61.06 7.76 -7.15
C ASP A 654 60.11 7.27 -8.27
N LEU A 655 59.10 8.07 -8.67
CA LEU A 655 58.20 7.78 -9.80
C LEU A 655 58.82 8.14 -11.15
N SER A 656 59.74 9.11 -11.20
CA SER A 656 60.47 9.48 -12.41
C SER A 656 61.57 8.48 -12.83
N GLY A 657 61.83 7.43 -12.05
CA GLY A 657 62.78 6.38 -12.40
C GLY A 657 62.17 5.19 -13.14
N PHE A 658 60.85 5.23 -13.43
CA PHE A 658 60.09 4.14 -14.05
C PHE A 658 59.30 4.54 -15.31
N CYS A 659 59.33 5.82 -15.71
CA CYS A 659 59.06 6.25 -17.09
C CYS A 659 60.38 6.34 -17.84
#